data_AF-A0A1C5JMF7-F1
#
_entry.id   AF-A0A1C5JMF7-F1
#
_cell.length_a   1.000
_cell.length_b   1.000
_cell.length_c   1.000
_cell.angle_alpha   90.00
_cell.angle_beta   90.00
_cell.angle_gamma   90.00
#
_symmetry.space_group_name_H-M   'P 1'
#
loop_
_entity.id
_entity.type
_entity.pdbx_description
1 polymer ?
#
loop_
_entity_poly.entity_id
_entity_poly.type
_entity_poly.pdbx_seq_one_letter_code
_entity_poly.pdbx_strand_id
1 'polypeptide(L)'
;MSVDGWNTVLVLGGIRSGKSEFAESLVADAPAVRYVATAADADPEDQEWAARLAAHRDRRPGSWTTEETAGDPRRLADVIASAEPNETLLVDDLGGWVTVLLDPAHQPADDVATIAELSTALRETPARVVLVSPEVGLSLVPTTPLGRAFTDALGAANRAVADACDAVVLVVAGQACWLKPAATAPTTAAPHPASGAALPTSAVPAPAAAAPTSAVPAPAAAPVPNGTVAPQPAPPAQEHPVAWAAPTMTLPMVATGLVIQPGMDLPMPDEYAGPQAVDRLATLDVPGAGLGALDRLVGFAAATQGTPTPTAWDRVRVVLLHGDHAGGAAAGTVPGESDRRADQARAGRGALARLATESRADVQVVRTPDAAPVEDGPALRPDEVDAALRQGWQLAEEAADAGVRLLVLGSCGAGTEAAAAAVLAATAGAEPPTVLGRVVTESGEYDDAAWMRRCAAVRDALQRTRRSPRGAKDVLAELGGGDIAVATGVLLGAAARRVPVMLDGPVGVAAGIVSRDLAGQARHWCLLADHGGHPAVRLAADVLGLEPLLDLRLDLGEGANALAALPLLRSVLALAAALPVHPSLGGGEESVAPTWGDLTAPVPVPDDDEFTEPEPAGPGPATTAPEPERTEPEPDFTEPEPVGPGPTSTRATDTGSTDADDPDRAAVPAGQEPDPSGRRAG
;
A
#
# COMPACT_ATOMS: atom_id res chain seq x y z
N MET A 1 -45.29 0.26 8.53
CA MET A 1 -44.65 1.50 8.03
C MET A 1 -43.59 1.90 9.03
N SER A 2 -42.32 1.84 8.63
CA SER A 2 -41.17 2.19 9.45
C SER A 2 -41.25 3.67 9.89
N VAL A 3 -40.97 3.91 11.17
CA VAL A 3 -40.94 5.26 11.78
C VAL A 3 -39.85 6.15 11.16
N ASP A 4 -38.89 5.52 10.48
CA ASP A 4 -37.67 6.14 9.96
C ASP A 4 -37.69 6.40 8.45
N GLY A 5 -38.82 6.12 7.76
CA GLY A 5 -39.02 6.45 6.34
C GLY A 5 -38.37 5.49 5.33
N TRP A 6 -37.77 4.38 5.78
CA TRP A 6 -37.19 3.33 4.93
C TRP A 6 -37.79 1.97 5.24
N ASN A 7 -37.96 1.13 4.21
CA ASN A 7 -38.23 -0.29 4.36
C ASN A 7 -36.95 -1.11 4.20
N THR A 8 -36.03 -0.67 3.35
CA THR A 8 -34.74 -1.35 3.12
C THR A 8 -33.54 -0.43 3.37
N VAL A 9 -32.55 -0.91 4.13
CA VAL A 9 -31.28 -0.20 4.41
C VAL A 9 -30.09 -1.09 4.12
N LEU A 10 -29.12 -0.55 3.38
CA LEU A 10 -27.80 -1.14 3.25
C LEU A 10 -26.80 -0.44 4.18
N VAL A 11 -26.16 -1.21 5.06
CA VAL A 11 -25.10 -0.81 5.99
C VAL A 11 -23.76 -1.30 5.46
N LEU A 12 -22.97 -0.36 4.92
CA LEU A 12 -21.61 -0.56 4.43
C LEU A 12 -20.60 -0.25 5.53
N GLY A 13 -19.43 -0.90 5.50
CA GLY A 13 -18.32 -0.51 6.37
C GLY A 13 -17.10 -1.40 6.26
N GLY A 14 -15.96 -0.89 6.72
CA GLY A 14 -14.72 -1.65 6.80
C GLY A 14 -14.73 -2.70 7.93
N ILE A 15 -13.68 -3.51 7.97
CA ILE A 15 -13.43 -4.45 9.07
C ILE A 15 -13.33 -3.65 10.38
N ARG A 16 -14.05 -4.09 11.42
CA ARG A 16 -14.10 -3.44 12.75
C ARG A 16 -14.57 -1.98 12.71
N SER A 17 -15.31 -1.55 11.68
CA SER A 17 -15.85 -0.19 11.64
C SER A 17 -17.06 0.04 12.54
N GLY A 18 -17.64 -1.03 13.11
CA GLY A 18 -18.87 -1.00 13.89
C GLY A 18 -20.16 -1.19 13.06
N LYS A 19 -20.04 -1.64 11.80
CA LYS A 19 -21.17 -1.82 10.89
C LYS A 19 -22.26 -2.77 11.40
N SER A 20 -21.87 -3.91 12.01
CA SER A 20 -22.82 -4.89 12.53
C SER A 20 -23.55 -4.35 13.76
N GLU A 21 -22.84 -3.69 14.69
CA GLU A 21 -23.45 -3.04 15.88
C GLU A 21 -24.43 -1.93 15.47
N PHE A 22 -24.08 -1.14 14.45
CA PHE A 22 -24.98 -0.14 13.89
C PHE A 22 -26.22 -0.78 13.26
N ALA A 23 -26.05 -1.86 12.47
CA ALA A 23 -27.17 -2.57 11.85
C ALA A 23 -28.12 -3.20 12.88
N GLU A 24 -27.57 -3.80 13.94
CA GLU A 24 -28.34 -4.33 15.06
C GLU A 24 -29.13 -3.22 15.77
N SER A 25 -28.54 -2.02 15.95
CA SER A 25 -29.25 -0.88 16.54
C SER A 25 -30.47 -0.43 15.75
N LEU A 26 -30.48 -0.62 14.42
CA LEU A 26 -31.64 -0.29 13.58
C LEU A 26 -32.81 -1.24 13.83
N VAL A 27 -32.55 -2.51 14.19
CA VAL A 27 -33.58 -3.53 14.39
C VAL A 27 -33.89 -3.81 15.87
N ALA A 28 -33.20 -3.17 16.79
CA ALA A 28 -33.32 -3.41 18.24
C ALA A 28 -34.75 -3.25 18.78
N ASP A 29 -35.52 -2.29 18.25
CA ASP A 29 -36.90 -2.03 18.67
C ASP A 29 -37.94 -2.91 17.95
N ALA A 30 -37.51 -3.81 17.05
CA ALA A 30 -38.43 -4.67 16.30
C ALA A 30 -38.97 -5.81 17.19
N PRO A 31 -40.28 -6.13 17.11
CA PRO A 31 -40.90 -7.16 17.95
C PRO A 31 -40.43 -8.59 17.62
N ALA A 32 -40.00 -8.81 16.37
CA ALA A 32 -39.42 -10.07 15.92
C ALA A 32 -38.39 -9.78 14.83
N VAL A 33 -37.19 -10.37 14.96
CA VAL A 33 -36.11 -10.26 13.99
C VAL A 33 -35.77 -11.65 13.46
N ARG A 34 -35.72 -11.78 12.14
CA ARG A 34 -35.16 -12.93 11.44
C ARG A 34 -33.75 -12.58 10.96
N TYR A 35 -32.77 -13.17 11.61
CA TYR A 35 -31.37 -13.04 11.22
C TYR A 35 -31.08 -14.01 10.07
N VAL A 36 -30.58 -13.50 8.96
CA VAL A 36 -30.25 -14.29 7.77
C VAL A 36 -28.73 -14.40 7.67
N ALA A 37 -28.22 -15.57 8.01
CA ALA A 37 -26.80 -15.89 7.95
C ALA A 37 -26.45 -16.40 6.55
N THR A 38 -25.45 -15.79 5.94
CA THR A 38 -25.07 -16.01 4.53
C THR A 38 -23.69 -16.65 4.37
N ALA A 39 -22.88 -16.65 5.42
CA ALA A 39 -21.56 -17.28 5.41
C ALA A 39 -21.67 -18.80 5.58
N ALA A 40 -20.80 -19.56 4.88
CA ALA A 40 -20.69 -20.99 5.07
C ALA A 40 -20.17 -21.35 6.48
N ASP A 41 -20.47 -22.57 6.93
CA ASP A 41 -19.97 -23.09 8.21
C ASP A 41 -18.44 -22.98 8.30
N ALA A 42 -17.94 -22.71 9.51
CA ALA A 42 -16.51 -22.58 9.73
C ALA A 42 -15.79 -23.90 9.40
N ASP A 43 -14.64 -23.79 8.72
CA ASP A 43 -13.68 -24.88 8.64
C ASP A 43 -13.30 -25.29 10.08
N PRO A 44 -13.41 -26.59 10.45
CA PRO A 44 -13.03 -27.06 11.78
C PRO A 44 -11.59 -26.70 12.19
N GLU A 45 -10.72 -26.43 11.22
CA GLU A 45 -9.32 -26.04 11.45
C GLU A 45 -9.13 -24.51 11.67
N ASP A 46 -10.13 -23.68 11.32
CA ASP A 46 -10.08 -22.22 11.55
C ASP A 46 -10.76 -21.84 12.89
N GLN A 47 -10.01 -22.04 13.97
CA GLN A 47 -10.44 -21.72 15.33
C GLN A 47 -10.74 -20.22 15.53
N GLU A 48 -10.09 -19.33 14.76
CA GLU A 48 -10.32 -17.89 14.84
C GLU A 48 -11.69 -17.52 14.24
N TRP A 49 -12.02 -18.08 13.07
CA TRP A 49 -13.31 -17.89 12.43
C TRP A 49 -14.45 -18.51 13.25
N ALA A 50 -14.24 -19.70 13.80
CA ALA A 50 -15.20 -20.35 14.69
C ALA A 50 -15.50 -19.49 15.94
N ALA A 51 -14.47 -18.89 16.54
CA ALA A 51 -14.64 -17.98 17.68
C ALA A 51 -15.40 -16.70 17.30
N ARG A 52 -15.20 -16.17 16.09
CA ARG A 52 -15.95 -15.00 15.57
C ARG A 52 -17.42 -15.33 15.34
N LEU A 53 -17.73 -16.51 14.78
CA LEU A 53 -19.11 -16.99 14.62
C LEU A 53 -19.80 -17.19 15.98
N ALA A 54 -19.10 -17.77 16.96
CA ALA A 54 -19.62 -17.94 18.31
C ALA A 54 -19.91 -16.60 19.00
N ALA A 55 -18.96 -15.66 18.99
CA ALA A 55 -19.15 -14.32 19.56
C ALA A 55 -20.29 -13.56 18.86
N HIS A 56 -20.48 -13.77 17.56
CA HIS A 56 -21.59 -13.19 16.84
C HIS A 56 -22.93 -13.85 17.22
N ARG A 57 -22.98 -15.17 17.41
CA ARG A 57 -24.18 -15.90 17.88
C ARG A 57 -24.57 -15.49 19.32
N ASP A 58 -23.59 -15.36 20.22
CA ASP A 58 -23.82 -15.02 21.63
C ASP A 58 -24.36 -13.60 21.85
N ARG A 59 -24.10 -12.67 20.91
CA ARG A 59 -24.63 -11.30 20.97
C ARG A 59 -26.11 -11.19 20.59
N ARG A 60 -26.69 -12.22 19.95
CA ARG A 60 -28.06 -12.18 19.45
C ARG A 60 -29.05 -12.41 20.61
N PRO A 61 -30.09 -11.58 20.76
CA PRO A 61 -31.16 -11.87 21.70
C PRO A 61 -31.81 -13.22 21.39
N GLY A 62 -32.11 -14.03 22.41
CA GLY A 62 -32.76 -15.34 22.23
C GLY A 62 -34.18 -15.28 21.63
N SER A 63 -34.74 -14.07 21.46
CA SER A 63 -35.99 -13.82 20.74
C SER A 63 -35.83 -13.79 19.21
N TRP A 64 -34.60 -13.79 18.68
CA TRP A 64 -34.34 -13.77 17.25
C TRP A 64 -34.38 -15.18 16.66
N THR A 65 -34.88 -15.30 15.43
CA THR A 65 -34.82 -16.54 14.65
C THR A 65 -33.67 -16.46 13.67
N THR A 66 -32.92 -17.55 13.48
CA THR A 66 -31.80 -17.59 12.52
C THR A 66 -32.17 -18.47 11.33
N GLU A 67 -31.93 -17.96 10.12
CA GLU A 67 -32.06 -18.70 8.87
C GLU A 67 -30.72 -18.72 8.14
N GLU A 68 -30.18 -19.92 7.92
CA GLU A 68 -28.90 -20.15 7.25
C GLU A 68 -29.13 -20.34 5.74
N THR A 69 -28.45 -19.53 4.92
CA THR A 69 -28.64 -19.47 3.45
C THR A 69 -27.41 -19.87 2.65
N ALA A 70 -26.30 -20.21 3.30
CA ALA A 70 -25.00 -20.45 2.66
C ALA A 70 -24.97 -21.62 1.66
N GLY A 71 -25.90 -22.58 1.75
CA GLY A 71 -25.95 -23.74 0.84
C GLY A 71 -26.55 -23.46 -0.54
N ASP A 72 -27.24 -22.33 -0.72
CA ASP A 72 -27.84 -21.91 -2.01
C ASP A 72 -27.94 -20.38 -2.08
N PRO A 73 -27.13 -19.70 -2.91
CA PRO A 73 -27.16 -18.25 -3.06
C PRO A 73 -28.54 -17.67 -3.42
N ARG A 74 -29.40 -18.43 -4.11
CA ARG A 74 -30.76 -17.98 -4.48
C ARG A 74 -31.69 -17.92 -3.28
N ARG A 75 -31.42 -18.74 -2.25
CA ARG A 75 -32.23 -18.80 -1.04
C ARG A 75 -32.31 -17.46 -0.33
N LEU A 76 -31.27 -16.62 -0.39
CA LEU A 76 -31.34 -15.27 0.18
C LEU A 76 -32.45 -14.43 -0.47
N ALA A 77 -32.56 -14.46 -1.81
CA ALA A 77 -33.61 -13.74 -2.51
C ALA A 77 -35.00 -14.31 -2.20
N ASP A 78 -35.14 -15.64 -2.10
CA ASP A 78 -36.40 -16.30 -1.74
C ASP A 78 -36.88 -15.94 -0.33
N VAL A 79 -35.97 -15.88 0.64
CA VAL A 79 -36.26 -15.48 2.02
C VAL A 79 -36.74 -14.02 2.08
N ILE A 80 -36.11 -13.13 1.31
CA ILE A 80 -36.52 -11.71 1.23
C ILE A 80 -37.87 -11.56 0.51
N ALA A 81 -38.11 -12.33 -0.55
CA ALA A 81 -39.33 -12.27 -1.35
C ALA A 81 -40.55 -12.87 -0.62
N SER A 82 -40.34 -13.87 0.25
CA SER A 82 -41.40 -14.50 1.04
C SER A 82 -41.65 -13.83 2.40
N ALA A 83 -40.90 -12.78 2.73
CA ALA A 83 -41.03 -12.06 3.99
C ALA A 83 -42.35 -11.27 4.07
N GLU A 84 -43.05 -11.41 5.20
CA GLU A 84 -44.34 -10.75 5.42
C GLU A 84 -44.16 -9.28 5.87
N PRO A 85 -45.14 -8.38 5.64
CA PRO A 85 -45.01 -6.95 5.94
C PRO A 85 -44.68 -6.57 7.39
N ASN A 86 -44.91 -7.47 8.34
CA ASN A 86 -44.66 -7.26 9.77
C ASN A 86 -43.32 -7.87 10.25
N GLU A 87 -42.56 -8.49 9.35
CA GLU A 87 -41.27 -9.09 9.67
C GLU A 87 -40.13 -8.06 9.52
N THR A 88 -39.09 -8.23 10.33
CA THR A 88 -37.84 -7.50 10.20
C THR A 88 -36.71 -8.50 9.95
N LEU A 89 -36.00 -8.33 8.86
CA LEU A 89 -34.86 -9.16 8.46
C LEU A 89 -33.56 -8.40 8.68
N LEU A 90 -32.57 -9.08 9.24
CA LEU A 90 -31.18 -8.61 9.32
C LEU A 90 -30.29 -9.61 8.58
N VAL A 91 -29.74 -9.20 7.44
CA VAL A 91 -28.84 -10.00 6.60
C VAL A 91 -27.41 -9.62 6.94
N ASP A 92 -26.59 -10.55 7.42
CA ASP A 92 -25.19 -10.31 7.79
C ASP A 92 -24.34 -11.55 7.39
N ASP A 93 -23.48 -11.46 6.37
CA ASP A 93 -23.24 -10.31 5.48
C ASP A 93 -23.19 -10.68 3.99
N LEU A 94 -23.31 -9.67 3.12
CA LEU A 94 -23.18 -9.88 1.68
C LEU A 94 -21.77 -10.35 1.29
N GLY A 95 -20.75 -10.16 2.14
CA GLY A 95 -19.41 -10.70 1.92
C GLY A 95 -19.43 -12.23 1.89
N GLY A 96 -20.00 -12.85 2.93
CA GLY A 96 -20.22 -14.29 3.00
C GLY A 96 -21.06 -14.80 1.83
N TRP A 97 -22.12 -14.10 1.47
CA TRP A 97 -22.94 -14.46 0.30
C TRP A 97 -22.14 -14.45 -1.00
N VAL A 98 -21.31 -13.43 -1.23
CA VAL A 98 -20.43 -13.36 -2.42
C VAL A 98 -19.38 -14.46 -2.43
N THR A 99 -18.89 -14.91 -1.26
CA THR A 99 -17.95 -16.06 -1.24
C THR A 99 -18.59 -17.35 -1.77
N VAL A 100 -19.89 -17.55 -1.58
CA VAL A 100 -20.61 -18.72 -2.12
C VAL A 100 -20.82 -18.60 -3.64
N LEU A 101 -20.95 -17.37 -4.17
CA LEU A 101 -21.05 -17.13 -5.62
C LEU A 101 -19.72 -17.37 -6.35
N LEU A 102 -18.59 -17.21 -5.67
CA LEU A 102 -17.26 -17.39 -6.27
C LEU A 102 -16.83 -18.87 -6.25
N ASP A 103 -17.38 -19.68 -7.16
CA ASP A 103 -16.87 -21.04 -7.41
C ASP A 103 -15.48 -20.99 -8.10
N PRO A 104 -14.40 -21.51 -7.48
CA PRO A 104 -13.07 -21.55 -8.08
C PRO A 104 -13.01 -22.32 -9.42
N ALA A 105 -13.95 -23.25 -9.66
CA ALA A 105 -14.00 -24.04 -10.88
C ALA A 105 -14.62 -23.29 -12.08
N HIS A 106 -15.29 -22.15 -11.86
CA HIS A 106 -16.03 -21.41 -12.88
C HIS A 106 -15.75 -19.90 -12.85
N GLN A 107 -14.49 -19.51 -13.01
CA GLN A 107 -14.11 -18.10 -13.15
C GLN A 107 -14.14 -17.60 -14.60
N PRO A 108 -14.57 -16.35 -14.85
CA PRO A 108 -15.10 -15.39 -13.87
C PRO A 108 -16.53 -15.72 -13.43
N ALA A 109 -16.78 -15.71 -12.12
CA ALA A 109 -18.09 -15.87 -11.54
C ALA A 109 -18.83 -14.52 -11.55
N ASP A 110 -19.25 -14.10 -12.75
CA ASP A 110 -20.09 -12.93 -12.97
C ASP A 110 -21.57 -13.33 -12.87
N ASP A 111 -22.03 -13.77 -11.70
CA ASP A 111 -23.43 -14.19 -11.44
C ASP A 111 -24.38 -12.98 -11.34
N VAL A 112 -24.35 -12.12 -12.37
CA VAL A 112 -25.17 -10.92 -12.54
C VAL A 112 -26.66 -11.23 -12.41
N ALA A 113 -27.09 -12.42 -12.84
CA ALA A 113 -28.47 -12.87 -12.72
C ALA A 113 -28.91 -12.99 -11.25
N THR A 114 -28.10 -13.61 -10.40
CA THR A 114 -28.42 -13.82 -8.98
C THR A 114 -28.34 -12.51 -8.18
N ILE A 115 -27.42 -11.61 -8.52
CA ILE A 115 -27.42 -10.23 -7.99
C ILE A 115 -28.70 -9.48 -8.41
N ALA A 116 -29.14 -9.62 -9.66
CA ALA A 116 -30.35 -8.97 -10.15
C ALA A 116 -31.63 -9.52 -9.48
N GLU A 117 -31.69 -10.83 -9.21
CA GLU A 117 -32.76 -11.48 -8.44
C GLU A 117 -32.83 -10.91 -7.02
N LEU A 118 -31.70 -10.82 -6.31
CA LEU A 118 -31.63 -10.21 -4.97
C LEU A 118 -32.10 -8.75 -4.99
N SER A 119 -31.59 -7.94 -5.92
CA SER A 119 -32.02 -6.54 -6.07
C SER A 119 -33.51 -6.40 -6.38
N THR A 120 -34.10 -7.37 -7.07
CA THR A 120 -35.55 -7.36 -7.38
C THR A 120 -36.37 -7.72 -6.16
N ALA A 121 -35.98 -8.77 -5.42
CA ALA A 121 -36.59 -9.12 -4.15
C ALA A 121 -36.57 -7.96 -3.15
N LEU A 122 -35.45 -7.22 -3.06
CA LEU A 122 -35.34 -6.04 -2.20
C LEU A 122 -36.25 -4.87 -2.60
N ARG A 123 -36.51 -4.69 -3.90
CA ARG A 123 -37.43 -3.65 -4.37
C ARG A 123 -38.90 -3.99 -4.12
N GLU A 124 -39.23 -5.27 -4.13
CA GLU A 124 -40.61 -5.77 -4.05
C GLU A 124 -41.02 -6.18 -2.63
N THR A 125 -40.05 -6.39 -1.73
CA THR A 125 -40.34 -6.86 -0.37
C THR A 125 -41.14 -5.83 0.44
N PRO A 126 -42.24 -6.25 1.08
CA PRO A 126 -43.00 -5.38 1.98
C PRO A 126 -42.42 -5.38 3.41
N ALA A 127 -41.47 -6.26 3.71
CA ALA A 127 -40.84 -6.40 5.01
C ALA A 127 -39.77 -5.32 5.26
N ARG A 128 -39.38 -5.15 6.52
CA ARG A 128 -38.26 -4.28 6.87
C ARG A 128 -36.96 -5.08 6.75
N VAL A 129 -36.02 -4.64 5.91
CA VAL A 129 -34.75 -5.37 5.68
C VAL A 129 -33.55 -4.47 5.94
N VAL A 130 -32.63 -4.94 6.78
CA VAL A 130 -31.31 -4.34 6.98
C VAL A 130 -30.26 -5.31 6.45
N LEU A 131 -29.43 -4.85 5.52
CA LEU A 131 -28.35 -5.64 4.94
C LEU A 131 -27.01 -5.09 5.40
N VAL A 132 -26.14 -5.96 5.87
CA VAL A 132 -24.75 -5.64 6.20
C VAL A 132 -23.87 -6.11 5.06
N SER A 133 -22.95 -5.25 4.63
CA SER A 133 -21.94 -5.63 3.66
C SER A 133 -20.60 -4.99 3.97
N PRO A 134 -19.48 -5.73 3.83
CA PRO A 134 -18.17 -5.13 3.89
C PRO A 134 -17.93 -4.19 2.69
N GLU A 135 -17.29 -3.05 2.94
CA GLU A 135 -16.79 -2.16 1.89
C GLU A 135 -15.28 -2.36 1.75
N VAL A 136 -14.91 -3.32 0.91
CA VAL A 136 -13.50 -3.70 0.68
C VAL A 136 -12.82 -2.87 -0.41
N GLY A 137 -13.60 -2.18 -1.25
CA GLY A 137 -13.08 -1.35 -2.34
C GLY A 137 -12.36 -0.08 -1.87
N LEU A 138 -12.49 0.26 -0.58
CA LEU A 138 -11.75 1.34 0.09
C LEU A 138 -10.39 0.87 0.65
N SER A 139 -10.03 -0.40 0.46
CA SER A 139 -8.75 -0.99 0.89
C SER A 139 -7.75 -1.13 -0.28
N LEU A 140 -6.60 -1.75 -0.02
CA LEU A 140 -5.62 -2.10 -1.05
C LEU A 140 -6.22 -3.13 -2.02
N VAL A 141 -5.89 -3.01 -3.31
CA VAL A 141 -6.26 -4.03 -4.31
C VAL A 141 -5.63 -5.38 -3.91
N PRO A 142 -6.40 -6.46 -3.78
CA PRO A 142 -5.84 -7.74 -3.36
C PRO A 142 -4.75 -8.27 -4.29
N THR A 143 -3.71 -8.86 -3.69
CA THR A 143 -2.56 -9.41 -4.42
C THR A 143 -2.92 -10.70 -5.16
N THR A 144 -3.88 -11.46 -4.65
CA THR A 144 -4.34 -12.72 -5.26
C THR A 144 -5.43 -12.50 -6.31
N PRO A 145 -5.45 -13.28 -7.41
CA PRO A 145 -6.54 -13.24 -8.39
C PRO A 145 -7.93 -13.47 -7.75
N LEU A 146 -8.02 -14.41 -6.80
CA LEU A 146 -9.24 -14.69 -6.06
C LEU A 146 -9.72 -13.49 -5.24
N GLY A 147 -8.79 -12.78 -4.58
CA GLY A 147 -9.14 -11.57 -3.83
C GLY A 147 -9.63 -10.44 -4.73
N ARG A 148 -9.05 -10.28 -5.93
CA ARG A 148 -9.54 -9.31 -6.92
C ARG A 148 -10.93 -9.67 -7.43
N ALA A 149 -11.15 -10.94 -7.80
CA ALA A 149 -12.46 -11.44 -8.20
C ALA A 149 -13.52 -11.22 -7.10
N PHE A 150 -13.16 -11.48 -5.83
CA PHE A 150 -14.04 -11.19 -4.69
C PHE A 150 -14.35 -9.70 -4.54
N THR A 151 -13.32 -8.85 -4.65
CA THR A 151 -13.49 -7.39 -4.54
C THR A 151 -14.38 -6.83 -5.63
N ASP A 152 -14.18 -7.28 -6.87
CA ASP A 152 -14.96 -6.85 -8.04
C ASP A 152 -16.42 -7.34 -7.93
N ALA A 153 -16.63 -8.61 -7.56
CA ALA A 153 -17.96 -9.19 -7.37
C ALA A 153 -18.72 -8.52 -6.21
N LEU A 154 -18.07 -8.31 -5.07
CA LEU A 154 -18.67 -7.63 -3.92
C LEU A 154 -18.98 -6.16 -4.23
N GLY A 155 -18.10 -5.47 -4.97
CA GLY A 155 -18.36 -4.12 -5.45
C GLY A 155 -19.56 -4.03 -6.40
N ALA A 156 -19.73 -5.01 -7.30
CA ALA A 156 -20.89 -5.11 -8.18
C ALA A 156 -22.18 -5.37 -7.39
N ALA A 157 -22.15 -6.30 -6.43
CA ALA A 157 -23.27 -6.60 -5.55
C ALA A 157 -23.66 -5.39 -4.68
N ASN A 158 -22.69 -4.72 -4.04
CA ASN A 158 -22.92 -3.53 -3.22
C ASN A 158 -23.58 -2.42 -4.01
N ARG A 159 -23.14 -2.18 -5.26
CA ARG A 159 -23.75 -1.17 -6.14
C ARG A 159 -25.21 -1.51 -6.45
N ALA A 160 -25.48 -2.75 -6.86
CA ALA A 160 -26.82 -3.19 -7.24
C ALA A 160 -27.80 -3.20 -6.04
N VAL A 161 -27.32 -3.56 -4.85
CA VAL A 161 -28.11 -3.53 -3.61
C VAL A 161 -28.33 -2.09 -3.13
N ALA A 162 -27.31 -1.23 -3.18
CA ALA A 162 -27.43 0.19 -2.83
C ALA A 162 -28.47 0.92 -3.71
N ASP A 163 -28.51 0.59 -4.99
CA ASP A 163 -29.52 1.12 -5.92
C ASP A 163 -30.93 0.65 -5.56
N ALA A 164 -31.08 -0.60 -5.13
CA ALA A 164 -32.36 -1.20 -4.73
C ALA A 164 -32.88 -0.74 -3.35
N CYS A 165 -31.99 -0.43 -2.40
CA CYS A 165 -32.38 -0.04 -1.04
C CYS A 165 -32.90 1.40 -0.95
N ASP A 166 -33.83 1.67 -0.02
CA ASP A 166 -34.36 3.03 0.21
C ASP A 166 -33.29 3.96 0.78
N ALA A 167 -32.44 3.43 1.67
CA ALA A 167 -31.36 4.18 2.27
C ALA A 167 -30.05 3.36 2.34
N VAL A 168 -28.93 4.09 2.33
CA VAL A 168 -27.57 3.53 2.34
C VAL A 168 -26.74 4.33 3.34
N VAL A 169 -26.05 3.63 4.22
CA VAL A 169 -25.20 4.20 5.25
C VAL A 169 -23.82 3.55 5.22
N LEU A 170 -22.78 4.37 5.28
CA LEU A 170 -21.40 3.94 5.45
C LEU A 170 -20.97 4.18 6.90
N VAL A 171 -20.56 3.13 7.59
CA VAL A 171 -20.08 3.19 8.97
C VAL A 171 -18.55 3.20 8.99
N VAL A 172 -17.99 4.29 9.52
CA VAL A 172 -16.53 4.50 9.63
C VAL A 172 -16.21 4.88 11.07
N ALA A 173 -15.33 4.12 11.73
CA ALA A 173 -14.94 4.35 13.13
C ALA A 173 -16.14 4.50 14.09
N GLY A 174 -17.17 3.67 13.90
CA GLY A 174 -18.42 3.69 14.68
C GLY A 174 -19.36 4.85 14.35
N GLN A 175 -19.05 5.68 13.35
CA GLN A 175 -19.86 6.82 12.94
C GLN A 175 -20.61 6.52 11.64
N ALA A 176 -21.91 6.78 11.63
CA ALA A 176 -22.78 6.58 10.48
C ALA A 176 -22.77 7.80 9.53
N CYS A 177 -22.41 7.56 8.27
CA CYS A 177 -22.49 8.54 7.18
C CYS A 177 -23.57 8.09 6.17
N TRP A 178 -24.71 8.77 6.15
CA TRP A 178 -25.79 8.45 5.21
C TRP A 178 -25.41 8.88 3.79
N LEU A 179 -25.20 7.90 2.90
CA LEU A 179 -24.90 8.12 1.48
C LEU A 179 -26.17 8.33 0.67
N LYS A 180 -27.24 7.61 1.01
CA LYS A 180 -28.58 7.75 0.46
C LYS A 180 -29.55 7.86 1.63
N PRO A 181 -30.05 9.07 1.96
CA PRO A 181 -31.03 9.24 3.02
C PRO A 181 -32.41 8.77 2.55
N ALA A 182 -33.22 8.23 3.47
CA ALA A 182 -34.59 7.83 3.18
C ALA A 182 -35.42 9.04 2.71
N ALA A 183 -36.25 8.85 1.68
CA ALA A 183 -37.12 9.91 1.18
C ALA A 183 -38.12 10.32 2.27
N THR A 184 -38.03 11.56 2.75
CA THR A 184 -39.05 12.12 3.64
C THR A 184 -40.38 12.20 2.89
N ALA A 185 -41.45 11.65 3.47
CA ALA A 185 -42.80 11.83 2.93
C ALA A 185 -43.09 13.33 2.76
N PRO A 186 -43.72 13.77 1.65
CA PRO A 186 -43.97 15.18 1.40
C PRO A 186 -44.88 15.73 2.51
N THR A 187 -44.29 16.55 3.39
CA THR A 187 -45.06 17.29 4.38
C THR A 187 -45.87 18.35 3.64
N THR A 188 -47.19 18.22 3.74
CA THR A 188 -48.19 19.17 3.27
C THR A 188 -47.86 20.56 3.80
N ALA A 189 -47.55 21.48 2.88
CA ALA A 189 -47.26 22.87 3.19
C ALA A 189 -48.46 23.55 3.88
N ALA A 190 -48.22 24.10 5.07
CA ALA A 190 -49.10 25.07 5.72
C ALA A 190 -48.46 26.48 5.61
N PRO A 191 -49.27 27.55 5.55
CA PRO A 191 -48.90 28.80 4.89
C PRO A 191 -48.06 29.73 5.78
N HIS A 192 -47.08 30.39 5.17
CA HIS A 192 -46.39 31.54 5.75
C HIS A 192 -47.36 32.72 5.95
N PRO A 193 -47.37 33.38 7.13
CA PRO A 193 -47.85 34.75 7.22
C PRO A 193 -46.71 35.73 6.88
N ALA A 194 -47.07 36.74 6.09
CA ALA A 194 -46.19 37.78 5.59
C ALA A 194 -45.86 38.85 6.65
N SER A 195 -44.60 39.30 6.59
CA SER A 195 -44.06 40.66 6.77
C SER A 195 -44.75 41.66 7.72
N GLY A 196 -43.95 42.19 8.66
CA GLY A 196 -44.11 43.57 9.13
C GLY A 196 -43.17 43.99 10.26
N ALA A 197 -42.13 44.77 9.92
CA ALA A 197 -41.68 46.01 10.57
C ALA A 197 -40.16 46.13 10.81
N ALA A 198 -39.55 47.06 10.07
CA ALA A 198 -38.19 47.58 10.21
C ALA A 198 -38.12 48.67 11.30
N LEU A 199 -36.99 48.91 11.97
CA LEU A 199 -35.92 49.92 11.71
C LEU A 199 -35.18 50.18 13.06
N PRO A 200 -34.03 50.91 13.17
CA PRO A 200 -32.93 51.10 12.22
C PRO A 200 -31.49 51.14 12.83
N THR A 201 -30.50 51.03 11.94
CA THR A 201 -29.17 51.70 11.83
C THR A 201 -28.33 52.14 13.05
N SER A 202 -27.02 51.82 13.00
CA SER A 202 -25.96 52.84 12.84
C SER A 202 -24.65 52.21 12.35
N ALA A 203 -24.03 52.87 11.39
CA ALA A 203 -22.74 52.56 10.78
C ALA A 203 -21.73 53.69 11.10
N VAL A 204 -20.53 53.60 10.49
CA VAL A 204 -19.50 54.65 10.24
C VAL A 204 -18.27 54.55 11.20
N PRO A 205 -17.00 54.79 10.75
CA PRO A 205 -16.28 54.30 9.56
C PRO A 205 -14.78 53.96 9.85
N ALA A 206 -14.02 53.57 8.83
CA ALA A 206 -12.55 53.57 8.82
C ALA A 206 -11.95 55.00 8.72
N PRO A 207 -10.64 55.18 9.00
CA PRO A 207 -9.86 56.14 8.21
C PRO A 207 -8.50 55.62 7.74
N ALA A 208 -8.01 56.31 6.70
CA ALA A 208 -6.80 56.05 5.93
C ALA A 208 -5.56 56.82 6.43
N ALA A 209 -4.39 56.27 6.08
CA ALA A 209 -3.08 56.87 5.76
C ALA A 209 -2.60 58.18 6.42
N ALA A 210 -1.42 58.10 7.06
CA ALA A 210 -0.41 59.16 7.07
C ALA A 210 1.01 58.59 7.32
N ALA A 211 2.00 59.09 6.58
CA ALA A 211 3.44 59.03 6.84
C ALA A 211 4.00 60.46 6.71
N PRO A 212 5.27 60.78 7.01
CA PRO A 212 6.31 60.06 7.77
C PRO A 212 6.88 60.92 8.94
N THR A 213 7.67 60.33 9.85
CA THR A 213 8.58 61.10 10.73
C THR A 213 9.93 60.41 10.90
N SER A 214 10.93 61.25 11.14
CA SER A 214 12.36 61.08 10.95
C SER A 214 13.10 60.24 12.00
N ALA A 215 14.06 59.46 11.49
CA ALA A 215 15.43 59.19 11.97
C ALA A 215 15.83 59.45 13.45
N VAL A 216 16.36 58.38 14.08
CA VAL A 216 17.53 58.40 14.97
C VAL A 216 18.34 57.11 14.72
N PRO A 217 19.68 57.15 14.58
CA PRO A 217 20.51 55.99 14.23
C PRO A 217 20.98 55.21 15.48
N ALA A 218 21.12 53.90 15.35
CA ALA A 218 21.81 53.03 16.32
C ALA A 218 23.03 52.36 15.65
N PRO A 219 24.10 52.05 16.41
CA PRO A 219 25.47 52.11 15.91
C PRO A 219 25.95 50.81 15.24
N ALA A 220 26.93 51.01 14.35
CA ALA A 220 27.72 49.98 13.70
C ALA A 220 28.50 49.10 14.70
N ALA A 221 28.42 47.78 14.52
CA ALA A 221 29.33 46.82 15.12
C ALA A 221 30.37 46.39 14.07
N ALA A 222 31.64 46.56 14.42
CA ALA A 222 32.82 46.26 13.64
C ALA A 222 33.19 44.75 13.72
N PRO A 223 34.12 44.27 12.88
CA PRO A 223 34.24 42.86 12.50
C PRO A 223 34.96 42.00 13.56
N VAL A 224 34.54 40.75 13.69
CA VAL A 224 35.22 39.71 14.47
C VAL A 224 36.43 39.18 13.69
N PRO A 225 37.59 38.97 14.35
CA PRO A 225 38.84 38.62 13.68
C PRO A 225 38.93 37.14 13.27
N ASN A 226 39.45 36.91 12.07
CA ASN A 226 39.83 35.61 11.52
C ASN A 226 40.83 34.89 12.42
N GLY A 227 40.44 33.74 12.96
CA GLY A 227 41.36 32.76 13.54
C GLY A 227 42.11 32.02 12.45
N THR A 228 43.42 32.27 12.35
CA THR A 228 44.35 31.50 11.51
C THR A 228 44.56 30.12 12.13
N VAL A 229 44.10 29.07 11.45
CA VAL A 229 44.49 27.68 11.76
C VAL A 229 45.73 27.34 10.94
N ALA A 230 46.82 27.00 11.62
CA ALA A 230 48.07 26.53 11.03
C ALA A 230 47.90 25.13 10.40
N PRO A 231 48.61 24.80 9.31
CA PRO A 231 48.45 23.53 8.60
C PRO A 231 49.04 22.35 9.39
N GLN A 232 48.26 21.28 9.56
CA GLN A 232 48.76 20.01 10.10
C GLN A 232 49.60 19.25 9.05
N PRO A 233 50.61 18.46 9.46
CA PRO A 233 51.51 17.76 8.55
C PRO A 233 50.85 16.53 7.92
N ALA A 234 51.11 16.32 6.63
CA ALA A 234 50.64 15.18 5.86
C ALA A 234 51.31 13.85 6.28
N PRO A 235 50.58 12.73 6.35
CA PRO A 235 51.17 11.39 6.42
C PRO A 235 51.68 10.93 5.04
N PRO A 236 52.61 9.95 4.98
CA PRO A 236 53.44 9.70 3.81
C PRO A 236 52.66 9.06 2.65
N ALA A 237 53.03 9.46 1.44
CA ALA A 237 52.50 8.95 0.18
C ALA A 237 52.82 7.47 -0.01
N GLN A 238 51.80 6.66 -0.26
CA GLN A 238 51.94 5.35 -0.89
C GLN A 238 51.64 5.53 -2.39
N GLU A 239 52.66 5.31 -3.20
CA GLU A 239 52.60 5.32 -4.65
C GLU A 239 51.82 4.10 -5.15
N HIS A 240 50.73 4.33 -5.89
CA HIS A 240 50.14 3.34 -6.79
C HIS A 240 49.91 3.96 -8.17
N PRO A 241 50.08 3.19 -9.26
CA PRO A 241 50.44 3.71 -10.57
C PRO A 241 49.25 4.36 -11.29
N VAL A 242 49.46 5.57 -11.80
CA VAL A 242 48.55 6.28 -12.71
C VAL A 242 48.63 5.61 -14.09
N ALA A 243 47.57 4.92 -14.50
CA ALA A 243 47.37 4.54 -15.89
C ALA A 243 45.89 4.23 -16.18
N TRP A 244 45.11 5.26 -16.53
CA TRP A 244 44.12 5.20 -17.63
C TRP A 244 43.61 6.62 -17.94
N ALA A 245 44.30 7.30 -18.85
CA ALA A 245 43.77 8.44 -19.55
C ALA A 245 43.78 8.09 -21.04
N ALA A 246 42.66 7.56 -21.55
CA ALA A 246 42.33 7.46 -22.97
C ALA A 246 40.83 7.15 -23.11
N PRO A 247 40.16 7.69 -24.14
CA PRO A 247 38.71 7.65 -24.26
C PRO A 247 38.25 6.22 -24.54
N THR A 248 37.28 5.73 -23.78
CA THR A 248 36.67 4.43 -24.05
C THR A 248 35.97 4.50 -25.40
N MET A 249 36.58 3.82 -26.37
CA MET A 249 36.00 3.51 -27.67
C MET A 249 34.62 2.88 -27.44
N THR A 250 33.62 3.48 -28.09
CA THR A 250 32.30 2.92 -28.30
C THR A 250 32.42 1.52 -28.90
N LEU A 251 32.05 0.51 -28.11
CA LEU A 251 31.76 -0.82 -28.62
C LEU A 251 30.27 -0.89 -29.01
N PRO A 252 29.92 -1.55 -30.11
CA PRO A 252 28.53 -1.62 -30.57
C PRO A 252 27.75 -2.51 -29.60
N MET A 253 26.85 -1.90 -28.83
CA MET A 253 25.93 -2.63 -27.98
C MET A 253 25.00 -3.48 -28.86
N VAL A 254 25.02 -4.78 -28.57
CA VAL A 254 23.97 -5.71 -28.92
C VAL A 254 22.65 -5.09 -28.49
N ALA A 255 21.75 -4.88 -29.44
CA ALA A 255 20.36 -4.57 -29.16
C ALA A 255 19.75 -5.80 -28.48
N THR A 256 19.86 -5.87 -27.16
CA THR A 256 18.93 -6.66 -26.36
C THR A 256 17.54 -6.15 -26.73
N GLY A 257 16.70 -7.00 -27.29
CA GLY A 257 15.31 -6.68 -27.69
C GLY A 257 14.40 -6.41 -26.48
N LEU A 258 14.90 -5.71 -25.47
CA LEU A 258 14.17 -5.26 -24.30
C LEU A 258 13.17 -4.20 -24.75
N VAL A 259 11.90 -4.56 -24.71
CA VAL A 259 10.78 -3.64 -24.95
C VAL A 259 10.18 -3.28 -23.60
N ILE A 260 10.45 -2.05 -23.14
CA ILE A 260 9.83 -1.50 -21.93
C ILE A 260 8.42 -1.04 -22.30
N GLN A 261 7.40 -1.61 -21.66
CA GLN A 261 5.99 -1.35 -21.97
C GLN A 261 5.11 -1.54 -20.73
N PRO A 262 3.91 -0.95 -20.69
CA PRO A 262 2.97 -1.16 -19.58
C PRO A 262 2.61 -2.64 -19.39
N GLY A 263 2.43 -3.05 -18.14
CA GLY A 263 2.05 -4.42 -17.78
C GLY A 263 3.21 -5.40 -17.80
N MET A 264 4.45 -4.92 -17.69
CA MET A 264 5.61 -5.80 -17.54
C MET A 264 5.51 -6.61 -16.25
N ASP A 265 5.91 -7.88 -16.34
CA ASP A 265 6.05 -8.76 -15.19
C ASP A 265 7.50 -8.76 -14.70
N LEU A 266 7.72 -8.30 -13.47
CA LEU A 266 9.01 -8.24 -12.81
C LEU A 266 8.96 -9.08 -11.53
N PRO A 267 10.08 -9.66 -11.08
CA PRO A 267 10.07 -10.51 -9.90
C PRO A 267 9.63 -9.73 -8.66
N MET A 268 8.89 -10.40 -7.78
CA MET A 268 8.61 -9.89 -6.43
C MET A 268 9.78 -10.24 -5.48
N PRO A 269 10.04 -9.40 -4.46
CA PRO A 269 10.83 -9.83 -3.30
C PRO A 269 10.21 -11.07 -2.64
N ASP A 270 11.02 -11.82 -1.90
CA ASP A 270 10.59 -13.04 -1.21
C ASP A 270 9.50 -12.73 -0.17
N GLU A 271 8.35 -13.39 -0.29
CA GLU A 271 7.17 -13.14 0.55
C GLU A 271 7.28 -13.73 1.96
N TYR A 272 8.16 -14.72 2.18
CA TYR A 272 8.34 -15.40 3.47
C TYR A 272 9.53 -14.83 4.25
N ALA A 273 10.63 -14.51 3.58
CA ALA A 273 11.86 -14.07 4.23
C ALA A 273 11.66 -12.81 5.07
N GLY A 274 10.87 -11.85 4.58
CA GLY A 274 10.54 -10.61 5.30
C GLY A 274 9.86 -10.86 6.65
N PRO A 275 8.66 -11.48 6.67
CA PRO A 275 7.96 -11.85 7.90
C PRO A 275 8.81 -12.71 8.85
N GLN A 276 9.49 -13.75 8.32
CA GLN A 276 10.36 -14.61 9.12
C GLN A 276 11.51 -13.84 9.78
N ALA A 277 12.07 -12.83 9.11
CA ALA A 277 13.10 -11.98 9.70
C ALA A 277 12.55 -11.14 10.84
N VAL A 278 11.32 -10.61 10.71
CA VAL A 278 10.66 -9.83 11.76
C VAL A 278 10.30 -10.71 12.95
N ASP A 279 9.75 -11.90 12.74
CA ASP A 279 9.46 -12.86 13.82
C ASP A 279 10.74 -13.25 14.57
N ARG A 280 11.83 -13.45 13.83
CA ARG A 280 13.14 -13.74 14.43
C ARG A 280 13.65 -12.60 15.31
N LEU A 281 13.36 -11.33 15.01
CA LEU A 281 13.81 -10.20 15.85
C LEU A 281 13.30 -10.31 17.28
N ALA A 282 12.09 -10.84 17.50
CA ALA A 282 11.52 -11.05 18.82
C ALA A 282 12.28 -12.12 19.64
N THR A 283 13.07 -12.96 18.98
CA THR A 283 13.89 -13.99 19.62
C THR A 283 15.27 -13.49 20.00
N LEU A 284 15.73 -12.36 19.46
CA LEU A 284 17.10 -11.88 19.68
C LEU A 284 17.31 -11.31 21.08
N ASP A 285 18.54 -11.39 21.57
CA ASP A 285 18.97 -10.80 22.84
C ASP A 285 19.07 -9.26 22.74
N VAL A 286 17.92 -8.61 22.57
CA VAL A 286 17.76 -7.15 22.52
C VAL A 286 16.86 -6.71 23.67
N PRO A 287 17.32 -5.80 24.55
CA PRO A 287 16.49 -5.31 25.64
C PRO A 287 15.38 -4.35 25.14
N GLY A 288 14.27 -4.29 25.88
CA GLY A 288 13.21 -3.31 25.65
C GLY A 288 12.33 -3.62 24.43
N ALA A 289 11.92 -2.58 23.69
CA ALA A 289 11.02 -2.69 22.54
C ALA A 289 11.72 -3.09 21.22
N GLY A 290 12.96 -3.58 21.27
CA GLY A 290 13.70 -4.00 20.08
C GLY A 290 14.17 -2.83 19.20
N LEU A 291 14.08 -2.99 17.87
CA LEU A 291 14.51 -2.00 16.88
C LEU A 291 13.38 -1.03 16.50
N GLY A 292 12.17 -1.21 17.05
CA GLY A 292 11.03 -0.32 16.89
C GLY A 292 10.61 -0.17 15.43
N ALA A 293 10.43 1.08 14.96
CA ALA A 293 10.04 1.35 13.58
C ALA A 293 11.05 0.85 12.53
N LEU A 294 12.27 0.45 12.93
CA LEU A 294 13.29 -0.07 12.02
C LEU A 294 13.20 -1.59 11.81
N ASP A 295 12.25 -2.29 12.44
CA ASP A 295 11.96 -3.71 12.11
C ASP A 295 11.56 -3.87 10.63
N ARG A 296 10.84 -2.88 10.07
CA ARG A 296 10.46 -2.84 8.65
C ARG A 296 11.66 -2.81 7.71
N LEU A 297 12.78 -2.20 8.12
CA LEU A 297 14.03 -2.22 7.36
C LEU A 297 14.58 -3.64 7.27
N VAL A 298 14.55 -4.38 8.38
CA VAL A 298 15.02 -5.77 8.44
C VAL A 298 14.13 -6.64 7.56
N GLY A 299 12.81 -6.51 7.67
CA GLY A 299 11.86 -7.22 6.81
C GLY A 299 12.07 -6.94 5.32
N PHE A 300 12.24 -5.67 4.93
CA PHE A 300 12.53 -5.28 3.56
C PHE A 300 13.87 -5.86 3.05
N ALA A 301 14.93 -5.75 3.86
CA ALA A 301 16.24 -6.29 3.50
C ALA A 301 16.23 -7.82 3.39
N ALA A 302 15.44 -8.50 4.22
CA ALA A 302 15.25 -9.94 4.19
C ALA A 302 14.50 -10.40 2.93
N ALA A 303 13.38 -9.74 2.61
CA ALA A 303 12.60 -10.03 1.42
C ALA A 303 13.41 -9.83 0.13
N THR A 304 14.19 -8.75 0.06
CA THR A 304 15.02 -8.44 -1.12
C THR A 304 16.27 -9.30 -1.24
N GLN A 305 16.77 -9.87 -0.13
CA GLN A 305 17.89 -10.82 -0.11
C GLN A 305 17.45 -12.30 -0.15
N GLY A 306 16.16 -12.59 -0.01
CA GLY A 306 15.62 -13.96 0.04
C GLY A 306 16.12 -14.77 1.25
N THR A 307 16.31 -14.12 2.40
CA THR A 307 16.79 -14.79 3.63
C THR A 307 16.22 -14.13 4.89
N PRO A 308 15.81 -14.90 5.91
CA PRO A 308 15.37 -14.37 7.21
C PRO A 308 16.50 -13.73 8.04
N THR A 309 17.75 -13.87 7.59
CA THR A 309 18.96 -13.29 8.22
C THR A 309 19.64 -12.33 7.25
N PRO A 310 19.03 -11.16 6.97
CA PRO A 310 19.58 -10.22 6.00
C PRO A 310 20.93 -9.70 6.46
N THR A 311 21.85 -9.56 5.50
CA THR A 311 23.14 -8.92 5.76
C THR A 311 23.08 -7.43 5.49
N ALA A 312 23.92 -6.64 6.17
CA ALA A 312 24.04 -5.22 5.93
C ALA A 312 24.52 -4.93 4.49
N TRP A 313 24.02 -3.84 3.89
CA TRP A 313 24.43 -3.43 2.54
C TRP A 313 25.85 -2.87 2.52
N ASP A 314 26.84 -3.73 2.32
CA ASP A 314 28.26 -3.40 2.28
C ASP A 314 28.70 -2.72 0.97
N ARG A 315 28.06 -3.07 -0.15
CA ARG A 315 28.29 -2.46 -1.48
C ARG A 315 27.11 -1.61 -1.91
N VAL A 316 27.27 -0.30 -1.85
CA VAL A 316 26.23 0.69 -2.19
C VAL A 316 26.71 1.56 -3.33
N ARG A 317 25.86 1.81 -4.32
CA ARG A 317 26.13 2.74 -5.41
C ARG A 317 25.06 3.81 -5.49
N VAL A 318 25.48 5.06 -5.48
CA VAL A 318 24.66 6.23 -5.76
C VAL A 318 24.69 6.48 -7.26
N VAL A 319 23.53 6.52 -7.88
CA VAL A 319 23.34 6.96 -9.26
C VAL A 319 22.80 8.38 -9.21
N LEU A 320 23.69 9.36 -9.45
CA LEU A 320 23.33 10.78 -9.51
C LEU A 320 22.98 11.13 -10.96
N LEU A 321 21.71 11.41 -11.20
CA LEU A 321 21.21 11.82 -12.50
C LEU A 321 21.36 13.33 -12.69
N HIS A 322 21.97 13.72 -13.80
CA HIS A 322 22.23 15.11 -14.14
C HIS A 322 21.56 15.46 -15.48
N GLY A 323 20.43 16.16 -15.40
CA GLY A 323 19.69 16.68 -16.54
C GLY A 323 18.91 17.92 -16.16
N ASP A 324 18.93 18.92 -17.05
CA ASP A 324 18.26 20.19 -16.81
C ASP A 324 16.93 20.28 -17.57
N HIS A 325 15.98 21.01 -17.00
CA HIS A 325 14.69 21.33 -17.60
C HIS A 325 14.62 22.81 -17.95
N ALA A 326 14.38 23.13 -19.21
CA ALA A 326 14.30 24.52 -19.67
C ALA A 326 12.96 25.19 -19.27
N GLY A 327 12.87 26.50 -19.52
CA GLY A 327 11.65 27.28 -19.30
C GLY A 327 11.43 27.71 -17.85
N GLY A 328 10.16 27.91 -17.49
CA GLY A 328 9.72 28.31 -16.16
C GLY A 328 9.93 27.24 -15.09
N ALA A 329 10.11 25.98 -15.48
CA ALA A 329 10.51 24.90 -14.58
C ALA A 329 11.84 25.21 -13.86
N ALA A 330 12.82 25.78 -14.57
CA ALA A 330 14.12 26.21 -14.01
C ALA A 330 14.08 27.57 -13.30
N ALA A 331 12.92 28.18 -13.06
CA ALA A 331 12.88 29.48 -12.39
C ALA A 331 13.56 29.42 -11.00
N GLY A 332 14.43 30.40 -10.72
CA GLY A 332 15.15 30.52 -9.46
C GLY A 332 16.39 29.62 -9.33
N THR A 333 16.73 28.85 -10.37
CA THR A 333 18.00 28.10 -10.38
C THR A 333 19.13 28.97 -10.92
N VAL A 334 20.30 28.88 -10.29
CA VAL A 334 21.51 29.58 -10.76
C VAL A 334 22.06 28.86 -12.00
N PRO A 335 22.24 29.54 -13.14
CA PRO A 335 22.78 28.91 -14.35
C PRO A 335 24.15 28.27 -14.12
N GLY A 336 24.33 27.02 -14.56
CA GLY A 336 25.57 26.24 -14.43
C GLY A 336 25.82 25.66 -13.03
N GLU A 337 24.93 25.88 -12.06
CA GLU A 337 25.07 25.32 -10.72
C GLU A 337 24.89 23.80 -10.70
N SER A 338 23.95 23.26 -11.48
CA SER A 338 23.76 21.82 -11.68
C SER A 338 25.03 21.16 -12.24
N ASP A 339 25.58 21.72 -13.32
CA ASP A 339 26.85 21.27 -13.91
C ASP A 339 27.99 21.31 -12.89
N ARG A 340 28.12 22.41 -12.13
CA ARG A 340 29.15 22.57 -11.10
C ARG A 340 29.07 21.48 -10.03
N ARG A 341 27.87 21.14 -9.55
CA ARG A 341 27.65 20.08 -8.54
C ARG A 341 27.92 18.69 -9.11
N ALA A 342 27.46 18.42 -10.32
CA ALA A 342 27.74 17.16 -11.01
C ALA A 342 29.26 16.96 -11.22
N ASP A 343 29.99 18.01 -11.60
CA ASP A 343 31.45 17.97 -11.75
C ASP A 343 32.18 17.83 -10.41
N GLN A 344 31.67 18.44 -9.34
CA GLN A 344 32.17 18.19 -7.99
C GLN A 344 32.01 16.72 -7.61
N ALA A 345 30.82 16.15 -7.80
CA ALA A 345 30.55 14.74 -7.49
C ALA A 345 31.45 13.79 -8.31
N ARG A 346 31.60 14.02 -9.63
CA ARG A 346 32.53 13.24 -10.48
C ARG A 346 33.97 13.31 -10.00
N ALA A 347 34.39 14.47 -9.48
CA ALA A 347 35.73 14.67 -8.96
C ALA A 347 35.91 14.23 -7.49
N GLY A 348 34.90 13.59 -6.87
CA GLY A 348 34.95 13.18 -5.47
C GLY A 348 34.92 14.34 -4.47
N ARG A 349 34.37 15.49 -4.86
CA ARG A 349 34.25 16.71 -4.05
C ARG A 349 32.79 17.07 -3.78
N GLY A 350 32.58 17.98 -2.82
CA GLY A 350 31.24 18.45 -2.45
C GLY A 350 30.57 17.56 -1.41
N ALA A 351 29.36 17.95 -0.99
CA ALA A 351 28.64 17.31 0.10
C ALA A 351 28.30 15.84 -0.22
N LEU A 352 27.75 15.58 -1.42
CA LEU A 352 27.39 14.23 -1.84
C LEU A 352 28.58 13.27 -1.83
N ALA A 353 29.69 13.64 -2.47
CA ALA A 353 30.87 12.79 -2.52
C ALA A 353 31.50 12.58 -1.14
N ARG A 354 31.46 13.60 -0.27
CA ARG A 354 31.94 13.48 1.11
C ARG A 354 31.11 12.49 1.93
N LEU A 355 29.77 12.60 1.85
CA LEU A 355 28.85 11.67 2.50
C LEU A 355 29.00 10.26 1.93
N ALA A 356 29.15 10.12 0.60
CA ALA A 356 29.35 8.81 -0.03
C ALA A 356 30.64 8.14 0.44
N THR A 357 31.73 8.92 0.58
CA THR A 357 33.00 8.42 1.12
C THR A 357 32.85 7.92 2.56
N GLU A 358 32.23 8.72 3.44
CA GLU A 358 32.00 8.34 4.84
C GLU A 358 31.07 7.12 4.96
N SER A 359 30.04 7.07 4.11
CA SER A 359 29.09 5.97 4.05
C SER A 359 29.56 4.81 3.17
N ARG A 360 30.83 4.76 2.73
CA ARG A 360 31.41 3.69 1.88
C ARG A 360 30.48 3.32 0.71
N ALA A 361 30.11 4.32 -0.06
CA ALA A 361 29.27 4.19 -1.25
C ALA A 361 30.01 4.79 -2.46
N ASP A 362 29.89 4.13 -3.60
CA ASP A 362 30.41 4.64 -4.87
C ASP A 362 29.42 5.64 -5.46
N VAL A 363 29.91 6.70 -6.12
CA VAL A 363 29.06 7.66 -6.83
C VAL A 363 29.28 7.54 -8.34
N GLN A 364 28.21 7.25 -9.07
CA GLN A 364 28.18 7.26 -10.54
C GLN A 364 27.30 8.42 -10.99
N VAL A 365 27.93 9.43 -11.60
CA VAL A 365 27.20 10.58 -12.15
C VAL A 365 26.85 10.32 -13.61
N VAL A 366 25.56 10.37 -13.93
CA VAL A 366 25.02 10.05 -15.26
C VAL A 366 24.42 11.31 -15.84
N ARG A 367 24.92 11.74 -17.01
CA ARG A 367 24.27 12.82 -17.77
C ARG A 367 23.07 12.24 -18.50
N THR A 368 21.93 12.90 -18.37
CA THR A 368 20.68 12.55 -19.05
C THR A 368 20.36 13.59 -20.12
N PRO A 369 19.46 13.29 -21.08
CA PRO A 369 18.99 14.30 -22.03
C PRO A 369 18.36 15.50 -21.30
N ASP A 370 18.69 16.71 -21.74
CA ASP A 370 18.05 17.93 -21.25
C ASP A 370 16.62 18.02 -21.80
N ALA A 371 15.71 18.53 -20.98
CA ALA A 371 14.30 18.66 -21.30
C ALA A 371 13.96 20.05 -21.84
N ALA A 372 13.16 20.09 -22.90
CA ALA A 372 12.60 21.32 -23.45
C ALA A 372 11.54 21.93 -22.49
N PRO A 373 11.15 23.21 -22.68
CA PRO A 373 10.14 23.85 -21.84
C PRO A 373 8.78 23.13 -21.93
N VAL A 374 8.37 22.50 -20.83
CA VAL A 374 7.16 21.66 -20.74
C VAL A 374 5.86 22.44 -20.96
N GLU A 375 5.88 23.74 -20.67
CA GLU A 375 4.77 24.66 -20.90
C GLU A 375 4.55 24.96 -22.40
N ASP A 376 5.59 24.87 -23.22
CA ASP A 376 5.53 25.22 -24.65
C ASP A 376 5.35 23.99 -25.54
N GLY A 377 5.81 22.82 -25.09
CA GLY A 377 5.78 21.58 -25.86
C GLY A 377 6.26 20.36 -25.08
N PRO A 378 6.47 19.22 -25.75
CA PRO A 378 6.98 18.02 -25.09
C PRO A 378 8.40 18.25 -24.55
N ALA A 379 8.67 17.74 -23.35
CA ALA A 379 9.98 17.74 -22.70
C ALA A 379 11.02 16.98 -23.53
N LEU A 380 10.63 15.83 -24.07
CA LEU A 380 11.47 14.91 -24.84
C LEU A 380 10.70 14.34 -26.03
N ARG A 381 11.46 13.91 -27.05
CA ARG A 381 10.89 13.11 -28.13
C ARG A 381 10.66 11.66 -27.69
N PRO A 382 9.69 10.93 -28.26
CA PRO A 382 9.41 9.54 -27.86
C PRO A 382 10.63 8.60 -27.98
N ASP A 383 11.47 8.78 -29.00
CA ASP A 383 12.71 8.02 -29.19
C ASP A 383 13.74 8.29 -28.08
N GLU A 384 13.79 9.52 -27.57
CA GLU A 384 14.64 9.91 -26.44
C GLU A 384 14.17 9.30 -25.13
N VAL A 385 12.84 9.22 -24.92
CA VAL A 385 12.26 8.52 -23.75
C VAL A 385 12.63 7.03 -23.78
N ASP A 386 12.47 6.36 -24.92
CA ASP A 386 12.83 4.95 -25.05
C ASP A 386 14.33 4.71 -24.88
N ALA A 387 15.18 5.64 -25.32
CA ALA A 387 16.62 5.57 -25.12
C ALA A 387 16.99 5.78 -23.64
N ALA A 388 16.39 6.76 -22.97
CA ALA A 388 16.59 7.06 -21.56
C ALA A 388 16.16 5.89 -20.65
N LEU A 389 15.00 5.30 -20.91
CA LEU A 389 14.52 4.12 -20.18
C LEU A 389 15.49 2.93 -20.32
N ARG A 390 15.99 2.67 -21.55
CA ARG A 390 16.99 1.62 -21.80
C ARG A 390 18.34 1.90 -21.13
N GLN A 391 18.78 3.15 -21.14
CA GLN A 391 19.99 3.56 -20.43
C GLN A 391 19.85 3.32 -18.92
N GLY A 392 18.71 3.69 -18.33
CA GLY A 392 18.42 3.43 -16.92
C GLY A 392 18.48 1.94 -16.58
N TRP A 393 17.86 1.11 -17.41
CA TRP A 393 17.89 -0.35 -17.23
C TRP A 393 19.32 -0.90 -17.25
N GLN A 394 20.14 -0.45 -18.20
CA GLN A 394 21.55 -0.86 -18.33
C GLN A 394 22.37 -0.46 -17.12
N LEU A 395 22.16 0.74 -16.55
CA LEU A 395 22.84 1.16 -15.34
C LEU A 395 22.54 0.24 -14.14
N ALA A 396 21.31 -0.25 -14.05
CA ALA A 396 20.94 -1.21 -13.01
C ALA A 396 21.55 -2.60 -13.26
N GLU A 397 21.64 -3.05 -14.51
CA GLU A 397 22.35 -4.29 -14.87
C GLU A 397 23.85 -4.20 -14.54
N GLU A 398 24.50 -3.10 -14.93
CA GLU A 398 25.91 -2.84 -14.61
C GLU A 398 26.16 -2.81 -13.09
N ALA A 399 25.23 -2.24 -12.31
CA ALA A 399 25.32 -2.24 -10.86
C ALA A 399 25.17 -3.66 -10.27
N ALA A 400 24.18 -4.42 -10.74
CA ALA A 400 23.96 -5.79 -10.30
C ALA A 400 25.17 -6.69 -10.61
N ASP A 401 25.74 -6.56 -11.82
CA ASP A 401 26.89 -7.34 -12.26
C ASP A 401 28.18 -6.96 -11.51
N ALA A 402 28.28 -5.72 -11.04
CA ALA A 402 29.33 -5.27 -10.11
C ALA A 402 29.11 -5.77 -8.66
N GLY A 403 28.00 -6.45 -8.37
CA GLY A 403 27.65 -6.94 -7.05
C GLY A 403 27.19 -5.84 -6.09
N VAL A 404 26.60 -4.76 -6.61
CA VAL A 404 25.95 -3.73 -5.78
C VAL A 404 24.75 -4.35 -5.06
N ARG A 405 24.64 -4.12 -3.75
CA ARG A 405 23.58 -4.69 -2.90
C ARG A 405 22.50 -3.67 -2.53
N LEU A 406 22.73 -2.39 -2.82
CA LEU A 406 21.75 -1.31 -2.71
C LEU A 406 22.12 -0.20 -3.69
N LEU A 407 21.14 0.24 -4.48
CA LEU A 407 21.23 1.46 -5.26
C LEU A 407 20.64 2.63 -4.48
N VAL A 408 21.23 3.81 -4.62
CA VAL A 408 20.65 5.08 -4.17
C VAL A 408 20.38 5.93 -5.39
N LEU A 409 19.14 6.35 -5.60
CA LEU A 409 18.78 7.25 -6.70
C LEU A 409 18.76 8.69 -6.21
N GLY A 410 19.61 9.52 -6.82
CA GLY A 410 19.63 10.96 -6.60
C GLY A 410 19.58 11.71 -7.93
N SER A 411 19.19 12.97 -7.88
CA SER A 411 19.16 13.85 -9.06
C SER A 411 19.69 15.23 -8.71
N CYS A 412 20.41 15.84 -9.65
CA CYS A 412 20.75 17.25 -9.63
C CYS A 412 20.42 17.85 -11.01
N GLY A 413 19.76 19.00 -11.03
CA GLY A 413 19.43 19.65 -12.29
C GLY A 413 18.52 20.84 -12.08
N ALA A 414 18.58 21.80 -13.01
CA ALA A 414 17.68 22.92 -13.01
C ALA A 414 16.25 22.44 -13.32
N GLY A 415 15.27 22.80 -12.50
CA GLY A 415 13.85 22.52 -12.74
C GLY A 415 13.39 21.08 -12.57
N THR A 416 14.25 20.16 -12.12
CA THR A 416 13.92 18.74 -11.91
C THR A 416 12.78 18.53 -10.90
N GLU A 417 12.73 19.33 -9.84
CA GLU A 417 11.64 19.32 -8.87
C GLU A 417 10.30 19.74 -9.50
N ALA A 418 10.32 20.70 -10.43
CA ALA A 418 9.12 21.15 -11.11
C ALA A 418 8.61 20.11 -12.10
N ALA A 419 9.51 19.42 -12.81
CA ALA A 419 9.15 18.28 -13.64
C ALA A 419 8.59 17.11 -12.81
N ALA A 420 9.21 16.77 -11.68
CA ALA A 420 8.70 15.76 -10.76
C ALA A 420 7.29 16.14 -10.24
N ALA A 421 7.06 17.41 -9.91
CA ALA A 421 5.74 17.91 -9.53
C ALA A 421 4.72 17.83 -10.69
N ALA A 422 5.14 18.09 -11.93
CA ALA A 422 4.28 17.95 -13.11
C ALA A 422 3.85 16.50 -13.34
N VAL A 423 4.79 15.56 -13.23
CA VAL A 423 4.51 14.12 -13.28
C VAL A 423 3.51 13.73 -12.19
N LEU A 424 3.77 14.12 -10.94
CA LEU A 424 2.89 13.85 -9.80
C LEU A 424 1.48 14.43 -9.98
N ALA A 425 1.38 15.67 -10.45
CA ALA A 425 0.10 16.30 -10.72
C ALA A 425 -0.70 15.55 -11.81
N ALA A 426 -0.02 15.08 -12.86
CA ALA A 426 -0.66 14.34 -13.94
C ALA A 426 -1.11 12.93 -13.53
N THR A 427 -0.35 12.24 -12.69
CA THR A 427 -0.60 10.84 -12.31
C THR A 427 -1.41 10.70 -11.02
N ALA A 428 -1.21 11.58 -10.04
CA ALA A 428 -1.87 11.53 -8.74
C ALA A 428 -2.96 12.61 -8.57
N GLY A 429 -3.19 13.45 -9.58
CA GLY A 429 -4.24 14.48 -9.55
C GLY A 429 -3.99 15.61 -8.56
N ALA A 430 -2.73 15.84 -8.19
CA ALA A 430 -2.36 16.89 -7.26
C ALA A 430 -2.35 18.28 -7.91
N GLU A 431 -2.67 19.29 -7.11
CA GLU A 431 -2.57 20.69 -7.52
C GLU A 431 -1.08 21.13 -7.47
N PRO A 432 -0.53 21.78 -8.51
CA PRO A 432 0.90 22.12 -8.55
C PRO A 432 1.42 22.85 -7.29
N PRO A 433 0.69 23.84 -6.71
CA PRO A 433 1.12 24.51 -5.49
C PRO A 433 1.24 23.61 -4.25
N THR A 434 0.58 22.44 -4.22
CA THR A 434 0.61 21.55 -3.06
C THR A 434 1.74 20.53 -3.11
N VAL A 435 2.38 20.35 -4.28
CA VAL A 435 3.47 19.39 -4.50
C VAL A 435 4.82 20.04 -4.81
N LEU A 436 4.82 21.30 -5.26
CA LEU A 436 6.05 22.06 -5.50
C LEU A 436 6.69 22.53 -4.19
N GLY A 437 7.95 22.12 -3.97
CA GLY A 437 8.81 22.66 -2.93
C GLY A 437 9.03 24.17 -3.09
N ARG A 438 9.25 24.87 -1.97
CA ARG A 438 9.52 26.32 -1.99
C ARG A 438 10.92 26.55 -2.55
N VAL A 439 11.07 27.55 -3.42
CA VAL A 439 12.38 27.90 -3.97
C VAL A 439 13.16 28.68 -2.92
N VAL A 440 14.36 28.22 -2.59
CA VAL A 440 15.25 28.86 -1.63
C VAL A 440 16.47 29.40 -2.38
N THR A 441 16.82 30.66 -2.13
CA THR A 441 18.01 31.31 -2.69
C THR A 441 19.29 30.83 -1.99
N GLU A 442 20.46 31.15 -2.54
CA GLU A 442 21.74 30.89 -1.87
C GLU A 442 21.87 31.58 -0.49
N SER A 443 21.14 32.67 -0.27
CA SER A 443 21.07 33.36 1.02
C SER A 443 20.13 32.70 2.03
N GLY A 444 19.42 31.62 1.65
CA GLY A 444 18.44 30.94 2.49
C GLY A 444 17.07 31.61 2.55
N GLU A 445 16.78 32.55 1.64
CA GLU A 445 15.50 33.26 1.58
C GLU A 445 14.55 32.58 0.58
N TYR A 446 13.24 32.68 0.82
CA TYR A 446 12.25 32.16 -0.12
C TYR A 446 12.09 33.07 -1.35
N ASP A 447 12.27 32.51 -2.55
CA ASP A 447 11.98 33.18 -3.82
C ASP A 447 10.57 32.82 -4.30
N ASP A 448 9.59 33.58 -3.82
CA ASP A 448 8.19 33.44 -4.22
C ASP A 448 7.96 33.65 -5.72
N ALA A 449 8.72 34.55 -6.34
CA ALA A 449 8.55 34.86 -7.75
C ALA A 449 9.02 33.69 -8.63
N ALA A 450 10.14 33.05 -8.27
CA ALA A 450 10.57 31.82 -8.91
C ALA A 450 9.58 30.68 -8.68
N TRP A 451 9.10 30.49 -7.45
CA TRP A 451 8.11 29.48 -7.13
C TRP A 451 6.82 29.65 -7.93
N MET A 452 6.29 30.87 -8.04
CA MET A 452 5.11 31.18 -8.87
C MET A 452 5.34 30.88 -10.36
N ARG A 453 6.54 31.15 -10.89
CA ARG A 453 6.90 30.80 -12.27
C ARG A 453 6.96 29.28 -12.48
N ARG A 454 7.51 28.52 -11.54
CA ARG A 454 7.48 27.04 -11.57
C ARG A 454 6.04 26.52 -11.55
N CYS A 455 5.19 27.05 -10.65
CA CYS A 455 3.77 26.71 -10.60
C CYS A 455 3.04 27.01 -11.92
N ALA A 456 3.31 28.17 -12.54
CA ALA A 456 2.70 28.54 -13.81
C ALA A 456 3.13 27.59 -14.94
N ALA A 457 4.42 27.26 -15.04
CA ALA A 457 4.93 26.32 -16.03
C ALA A 457 4.27 24.94 -15.90
N VAL A 458 4.21 24.39 -14.68
CA VAL A 458 3.55 23.10 -14.43
C VAL A 458 2.06 23.15 -14.78
N ARG A 459 1.35 24.21 -14.36
CA ARG A 459 -0.08 24.40 -14.69
C ARG A 459 -0.30 24.46 -16.21
N ASP A 460 0.51 25.22 -16.94
CA ASP A 460 0.37 25.36 -18.39
C ASP A 460 0.69 24.04 -19.11
N ALA A 461 1.71 23.31 -18.67
CA ALA A 461 2.02 21.97 -19.19
C ALA A 461 0.87 20.97 -18.97
N LEU A 462 0.27 20.95 -17.77
CA LEU A 462 -0.90 20.10 -17.47
C LEU A 462 -2.12 20.47 -18.31
N GLN A 463 -2.36 21.77 -18.51
CA GLN A 463 -3.47 22.24 -19.35
C GLN A 463 -3.28 21.85 -20.82
N ARG A 464 -2.05 21.96 -21.33
CA ARG A 464 -1.66 21.57 -22.70
C ARG A 464 -1.87 20.07 -22.92
N THR A 465 -1.49 19.25 -21.96
CA THR A 465 -1.51 17.77 -22.02
C THR A 465 -2.83 17.15 -21.55
N ARG A 466 -3.81 17.96 -21.14
CA ARG A 466 -5.09 17.49 -20.60
C ARG A 466 -5.84 16.50 -21.51
N ARG A 467 -5.66 16.59 -22.83
CA ARG A 467 -6.29 15.70 -23.82
C ARG A 467 -5.32 14.65 -24.40
N SER A 468 -4.07 14.67 -23.97
CA SER A 468 -3.07 13.69 -24.40
C SER A 468 -3.28 12.36 -23.67
N PRO A 469 -2.86 11.23 -24.27
CA PRO A 469 -2.75 9.98 -23.56
C PRO A 469 -1.91 10.13 -22.28
N ARG A 470 -2.32 9.46 -21.19
CA ARG A 470 -1.60 9.47 -19.91
C ARG A 470 -0.80 8.18 -19.70
N GLY A 471 -0.31 7.58 -20.78
CA GLY A 471 0.60 6.45 -20.66
C GLY A 471 1.90 6.88 -19.99
N ALA A 472 2.56 5.96 -19.29
CA ALA A 472 3.81 6.26 -18.57
C ALA A 472 4.88 6.93 -19.46
N LYS A 473 5.04 6.46 -20.70
CA LYS A 473 5.96 7.06 -21.68
C LYS A 473 5.51 8.42 -22.17
N ASP A 474 4.20 8.63 -22.32
CA ASP A 474 3.65 9.93 -22.72
C ASP A 474 3.87 10.96 -21.62
N VAL A 475 3.67 10.59 -20.35
CA VAL A 475 3.95 11.45 -19.20
C VAL A 475 5.44 11.83 -19.14
N LEU A 476 6.34 10.87 -19.37
CA LEU A 476 7.78 11.16 -19.45
C LEU A 476 8.13 12.10 -20.62
N ALA A 477 7.53 11.88 -21.80
CA ALA A 477 7.77 12.70 -22.99
C ALA A 477 7.23 14.12 -22.83
N GLU A 478 6.08 14.27 -22.19
CA GLU A 478 5.33 15.52 -22.16
C GLU A 478 5.63 16.41 -20.96
N LEU A 479 5.88 15.81 -19.79
CA LEU A 479 5.94 16.50 -18.50
C LEU A 479 7.17 16.15 -17.65
N GLY A 480 7.72 14.95 -17.87
CA GLY A 480 8.90 14.48 -17.18
C GLY A 480 10.16 15.08 -17.80
N GLY A 481 11.11 14.22 -18.15
CA GLY A 481 12.39 14.59 -18.76
C GLY A 481 13.36 13.43 -18.72
N GLY A 482 14.60 13.68 -19.14
CA GLY A 482 15.61 12.63 -19.26
C GLY A 482 16.01 12.02 -17.93
N ASP A 483 16.08 12.84 -16.89
CA ASP A 483 16.37 12.44 -15.51
C ASP A 483 15.31 11.47 -14.96
N ILE A 484 14.03 11.81 -15.06
CA ILE A 484 12.93 10.95 -14.60
C ILE A 484 12.85 9.68 -15.46
N ALA A 485 13.06 9.78 -16.78
CA ALA A 485 13.02 8.62 -17.67
C ALA A 485 14.18 7.63 -17.39
N VAL A 486 15.40 8.13 -17.18
CA VAL A 486 16.54 7.28 -16.77
C VAL A 486 16.30 6.69 -15.38
N ALA A 487 15.82 7.48 -14.41
CA ALA A 487 15.48 6.98 -13.08
C ALA A 487 14.44 5.84 -13.14
N THR A 488 13.39 6.00 -13.94
CA THR A 488 12.38 4.96 -14.15
C THR A 488 13.00 3.70 -14.73
N GLY A 489 13.89 3.83 -15.72
CA GLY A 489 14.65 2.70 -16.26
C GLY A 489 15.50 1.99 -15.21
N VAL A 490 16.18 2.76 -14.32
CA VAL A 490 16.97 2.20 -13.20
C VAL A 490 16.09 1.38 -12.28
N LEU A 491 14.89 1.87 -11.91
CA LEU A 491 13.98 1.14 -11.02
C LEU A 491 13.49 -0.17 -11.64
N LEU A 492 13.12 -0.15 -12.92
CA LEU A 492 12.67 -1.33 -13.64
C LEU A 492 13.80 -2.37 -13.78
N GLY A 493 15.00 -1.93 -14.16
CA GLY A 493 16.17 -2.80 -14.27
C GLY A 493 16.61 -3.35 -12.92
N ALA A 494 16.56 -2.53 -11.86
CA ALA A 494 16.93 -2.96 -10.51
C ALA A 494 15.96 -4.03 -9.99
N ALA A 495 14.65 -3.85 -10.18
CA ALA A 495 13.65 -4.86 -9.89
C ALA A 495 13.90 -6.15 -10.69
N ALA A 496 14.15 -6.06 -12.00
CA ALA A 496 14.47 -7.22 -12.84
C ALA A 496 15.73 -7.98 -12.38
N ARG A 497 16.72 -7.26 -11.84
CA ARG A 497 17.98 -7.81 -11.32
C ARG A 497 17.97 -8.11 -9.83
N ARG A 498 16.82 -7.93 -9.15
CA ARG A 498 16.63 -8.15 -7.71
C ARG A 498 17.57 -7.30 -6.85
N VAL A 499 17.78 -6.04 -7.23
CA VAL A 499 18.59 -5.07 -6.49
C VAL A 499 17.65 -4.05 -5.83
N PRO A 500 17.68 -3.89 -4.50
CA PRO A 500 16.87 -2.87 -3.83
C PRO A 500 17.38 -1.47 -4.15
N VAL A 501 16.45 -0.50 -4.17
CA VAL A 501 16.72 0.90 -4.47
C VAL A 501 16.19 1.81 -3.38
N MET A 502 17.06 2.64 -2.82
CA MET A 502 16.68 3.72 -1.92
C MET A 502 16.39 4.98 -2.75
N LEU A 503 15.15 5.47 -2.67
CA LEU A 503 14.72 6.68 -3.35
C LEU A 503 15.14 7.90 -2.52
N ASP A 504 15.60 8.95 -3.21
CA ASP A 504 15.79 10.27 -2.62
C ASP A 504 15.21 11.36 -3.54
N GLY A 505 14.64 12.38 -2.89
CA GLY A 505 14.12 13.58 -3.52
C GLY A 505 12.92 13.38 -4.47
N PRO A 506 12.44 14.47 -5.07
CA PRO A 506 11.25 14.45 -5.92
C PRO A 506 11.40 13.60 -7.20
N VAL A 507 12.57 13.60 -7.83
CA VAL A 507 12.81 12.82 -9.06
C VAL A 507 12.73 11.32 -8.79
N GLY A 508 13.35 10.84 -7.69
CA GLY A 508 13.33 9.42 -7.33
C GLY A 508 11.92 8.88 -7.13
N VAL A 509 11.07 9.64 -6.42
CA VAL A 509 9.68 9.23 -6.20
C VAL A 509 8.78 9.41 -7.42
N ALA A 510 9.01 10.43 -8.26
CA ALA A 510 8.29 10.59 -9.52
C ALA A 510 8.59 9.43 -10.47
N ALA A 511 9.87 9.03 -10.54
CA ALA A 511 10.28 7.84 -11.27
C ALA A 511 9.65 6.56 -10.68
N GLY A 512 9.49 6.49 -9.36
CA GLY A 512 8.76 5.44 -8.67
C GLY A 512 7.33 5.28 -9.18
N ILE A 513 6.58 6.39 -9.28
CA ILE A 513 5.21 6.37 -9.80
C ILE A 513 5.15 5.91 -11.25
N VAL A 514 6.01 6.46 -12.11
CA VAL A 514 6.05 6.06 -13.53
C VAL A 514 6.46 4.58 -13.67
N SER A 515 7.41 4.11 -12.85
CA SER A 515 7.83 2.71 -12.86
C SER A 515 6.71 1.76 -12.41
N ARG A 516 5.89 2.15 -11.42
CA ARG A 516 4.72 1.41 -10.97
C ARG A 516 3.69 1.24 -12.10
N ASP A 517 3.49 2.28 -12.90
CA ASP A 517 2.54 2.26 -14.02
C ASP A 517 3.04 1.38 -15.18
N LEU A 518 4.36 1.17 -15.28
CA LEU A 518 4.97 0.24 -16.24
C LEU A 518 5.00 -1.21 -15.71
N ALA A 519 5.42 -1.39 -14.46
CA ALA A 519 5.50 -2.67 -13.75
C ALA A 519 5.19 -2.46 -12.26
N GLY A 520 4.00 -2.90 -11.83
CA GLY A 520 3.52 -2.66 -10.46
C GLY A 520 4.43 -3.22 -9.36
N GLN A 521 5.23 -4.23 -9.68
CA GLN A 521 6.18 -4.91 -8.79
C GLN A 521 7.39 -4.03 -8.45
N ALA A 522 7.75 -3.05 -9.30
CA ALA A 522 8.95 -2.22 -9.11
C ALA A 522 8.96 -1.47 -7.77
N ARG A 523 7.79 -1.02 -7.29
CA ARG A 523 7.67 -0.33 -6.00
C ARG A 523 8.12 -1.19 -4.81
N HIS A 524 7.99 -2.52 -4.89
CA HIS A 524 8.36 -3.43 -3.81
C HIS A 524 9.88 -3.60 -3.66
N TRP A 525 10.64 -3.14 -4.65
CA TRP A 525 12.11 -3.05 -4.60
C TRP A 525 12.59 -1.69 -4.11
N CYS A 526 11.68 -0.77 -3.78
CA CYS A 526 12.00 0.58 -3.36
C CYS A 526 11.83 0.76 -1.86
N LEU A 527 12.69 1.59 -1.25
CA LEU A 527 12.51 2.11 0.10
C LEU A 527 12.77 3.62 0.12
N LEU A 528 12.16 4.32 1.07
CA LEU A 528 12.36 5.75 1.28
C LEU A 528 13.03 5.97 2.65
N ALA A 529 14.19 6.61 2.67
CA ALA A 529 14.91 6.86 3.92
C ALA A 529 14.22 7.96 4.75
N ASP A 530 13.94 9.10 4.11
CA ASP A 530 13.38 10.30 4.73
C ASP A 530 12.66 11.09 3.63
N HIS A 531 11.53 11.73 3.94
CA HIS A 531 10.82 12.55 2.94
C HIS A 531 11.24 14.03 2.95
N GLY A 532 12.13 14.46 3.85
CA GLY A 532 12.72 15.81 3.91
C GLY A 532 11.75 16.95 4.25
N GLY A 533 10.54 16.61 4.72
CA GLY A 533 9.38 17.52 4.68
C GLY A 533 8.92 17.96 3.28
N HIS A 534 9.51 17.43 2.19
CA HIS A 534 9.20 17.87 0.83
C HIS A 534 7.79 17.39 0.40
N PRO A 535 6.91 18.28 -0.08
CA PRO A 535 5.51 17.95 -0.36
C PRO A 535 5.33 16.88 -1.45
N ALA A 536 6.05 16.98 -2.57
CA ALA A 536 6.06 15.94 -3.62
C ALA A 536 6.46 14.56 -3.08
N VAL A 537 7.50 14.50 -2.23
CA VAL A 537 8.03 13.24 -1.70
C VAL A 537 7.02 12.59 -0.77
N ARG A 538 6.36 13.37 0.09
CA ARG A 538 5.29 12.87 0.97
C ARG A 538 4.11 12.31 0.20
N LEU A 539 3.57 13.07 -0.74
CA LEU A 539 2.43 12.61 -1.54
C LEU A 539 2.80 11.34 -2.33
N ALA A 540 3.98 11.33 -2.96
CA ALA A 540 4.42 10.19 -3.75
C ALA A 540 4.66 8.94 -2.88
N ALA A 541 5.21 9.13 -1.67
CA ALA A 541 5.38 8.07 -0.69
C ALA A 541 4.04 7.43 -0.33
N ASP A 542 3.02 8.24 -0.05
CA ASP A 542 1.66 7.77 0.23
C ASP A 542 1.08 6.99 -0.98
N VAL A 543 1.23 7.52 -2.19
CA VAL A 543 0.75 6.90 -3.44
C VAL A 543 1.48 5.59 -3.78
N LEU A 544 2.75 5.47 -3.40
CA LEU A 544 3.57 4.28 -3.62
C LEU A 544 3.46 3.26 -2.46
N GLY A 545 2.85 3.63 -1.33
CA GLY A 545 2.85 2.82 -0.11
C GLY A 545 4.24 2.69 0.52
N LEU A 546 5.10 3.70 0.36
CA LEU A 546 6.44 3.73 0.94
C LEU A 546 6.41 4.53 2.24
N GLU A 547 6.48 3.85 3.37
CA GLU A 547 6.62 4.54 4.65
C GLU A 547 8.10 4.98 4.84
N PRO A 548 8.38 6.28 5.05
CA PRO A 548 9.74 6.75 5.29
C PRO A 548 10.33 6.11 6.54
N LEU A 549 11.58 5.66 6.45
CA LEU A 549 12.27 4.99 7.56
C LEU A 549 12.53 5.95 8.74
N LEU A 550 12.78 7.22 8.45
CA LEU A 550 13.14 8.28 9.38
C LEU A 550 12.32 9.55 9.11
N ASP A 551 12.22 10.42 10.12
CA ASP A 551 11.66 11.78 10.01
C ASP A 551 12.63 12.82 10.61
N LEU A 552 13.80 12.93 9.97
CA LEU A 552 14.85 13.90 10.25
C LEU A 552 14.61 15.24 9.55
N ARG A 553 13.74 15.25 8.53
CA ARG A 553 13.44 16.41 7.67
C ARG A 553 14.70 17.00 7.05
N LEU A 554 15.51 16.11 6.46
CA LEU A 554 16.71 16.49 5.73
C LEU A 554 16.36 17.04 4.35
N ASP A 555 16.98 18.16 3.99
CA ASP A 555 16.82 18.78 2.67
C ASP A 555 18.20 18.96 2.01
N LEU A 556 19.00 17.90 2.03
CA LEU A 556 20.34 17.91 1.43
C LEU A 556 20.29 17.63 -0.08
N GLY A 557 19.24 16.94 -0.55
CA GLY A 557 19.01 16.61 -1.96
C GLY A 557 20.04 15.64 -2.57
N GLU A 558 19.93 15.38 -3.87
CA GLU A 558 20.97 14.72 -4.68
C GLU A 558 21.37 13.28 -4.25
N GLY A 559 20.59 12.59 -3.41
CA GLY A 559 20.95 11.30 -2.81
C GLY A 559 21.60 11.42 -1.42
N ALA A 560 21.86 12.64 -0.95
CA ALA A 560 22.54 12.90 0.31
C ALA A 560 21.68 12.56 1.54
N ASN A 561 20.36 12.67 1.46
CA ASN A 561 19.47 12.28 2.57
C ASN A 561 19.57 10.77 2.83
N ALA A 562 19.52 9.98 1.75
CA ALA A 562 19.71 8.53 1.78
C ALA A 562 21.09 8.16 2.37
N LEU A 563 22.16 8.84 1.94
CA LEU A 563 23.51 8.59 2.46
C LEU A 563 23.69 8.97 3.93
N ALA A 564 22.99 9.99 4.41
CA ALA A 564 23.00 10.40 5.81
C ALA A 564 22.31 9.35 6.71
N ALA A 565 21.26 8.70 6.21
CA ALA A 565 20.55 7.63 6.91
C ALA A 565 21.33 6.30 6.90
N LEU A 566 22.08 6.03 5.84
CA LEU A 566 22.70 4.73 5.57
C LEU A 566 23.55 4.13 6.72
N PRO A 567 24.38 4.88 7.48
CA PRO A 567 25.13 4.32 8.61
C PRO A 567 24.24 3.72 9.70
N LEU A 568 23.11 4.37 10.01
CA LEU A 568 22.13 3.85 10.96
C LEU A 568 21.48 2.57 10.41
N LEU A 569 21.05 2.58 9.16
CA LEU A 569 20.41 1.42 8.52
C LEU A 569 21.34 0.20 8.49
N ARG A 570 22.63 0.40 8.18
CA ARG A 570 23.65 -0.66 8.26
C ARG A 570 23.84 -1.20 9.67
N SER A 571 23.80 -0.33 10.68
CA SER A 571 23.93 -0.73 12.08
C SER A 571 22.76 -1.61 12.52
N VAL A 572 21.54 -1.26 12.13
CA VAL A 572 20.35 -2.07 12.38
C VAL A 572 20.46 -3.45 11.72
N LEU A 573 20.82 -3.51 10.44
CA LEU A 573 21.00 -4.79 9.73
C LEU A 573 22.12 -5.63 10.33
N ALA A 574 23.22 -5.00 10.77
CA ALA A 574 24.32 -5.70 11.43
C ALA A 574 23.89 -6.31 12.78
N LEU A 575 23.13 -5.57 13.59
CA LEU A 575 22.58 -6.07 14.86
C LEU A 575 21.61 -7.23 14.60
N ALA A 576 20.68 -7.06 13.65
CA ALA A 576 19.71 -8.08 13.28
C ALA A 576 20.37 -9.37 12.78
N ALA A 577 21.55 -9.27 12.14
CA ALA A 577 22.29 -10.43 11.64
C ALA A 577 23.16 -11.12 12.70
N ALA A 578 23.70 -10.36 13.66
CA ALA A 578 24.79 -10.85 14.52
C ALA A 578 24.36 -11.22 15.96
N LEU A 579 23.23 -10.70 16.45
CA LEU A 579 22.81 -10.96 17.83
C LEU A 579 22.36 -12.42 18.02
N PRO A 580 22.70 -13.05 19.17
CA PRO A 580 22.22 -14.37 19.50
C PRO A 580 20.74 -14.35 19.91
N VAL A 581 20.14 -15.54 19.98
CA VAL A 581 18.82 -15.72 20.60
C VAL A 581 18.93 -15.42 22.10
N HIS A 582 17.89 -14.80 22.67
CA HIS A 582 17.83 -14.46 24.09
C HIS A 582 17.99 -15.74 24.95
N PRO A 583 18.86 -15.75 25.98
CA PRO A 583 19.15 -16.96 26.76
C PRO A 583 17.93 -17.64 27.39
N SER A 584 16.89 -16.88 27.75
CA SER A 584 15.64 -17.44 28.29
C SER A 584 14.79 -18.18 27.25
N LEU A 585 15.01 -17.94 25.96
CA LEU A 585 14.36 -18.61 24.84
C LEU A 585 15.24 -19.71 24.24
N GLY A 586 16.57 -19.63 24.44
CA GLY A 586 17.57 -20.58 23.94
C GLY A 586 17.81 -21.81 24.83
N GLY A 587 16.85 -22.17 25.70
CA GLY A 587 16.99 -23.30 26.62
C GLY A 587 16.99 -24.65 25.90
N GLY A 588 18.17 -25.13 25.49
CA GLY A 588 18.39 -26.55 25.18
C GLY A 588 19.28 -26.86 23.98
N GLU A 589 20.48 -26.27 23.85
CA GLU A 589 21.51 -26.84 22.97
C GLU A 589 22.93 -26.35 23.33
N GLU A 590 23.38 -26.68 24.55
CA GLU A 590 24.82 -26.93 24.78
C GLU A 590 25.03 -28.45 24.79
N SER A 591 25.35 -28.97 23.61
CA SER A 591 25.93 -30.30 23.42
C SER A 591 27.30 -30.37 24.12
N VAL A 592 27.29 -30.66 25.42
CA VAL A 592 28.43 -31.31 26.08
C VAL A 592 28.16 -32.80 26.03
N ALA A 593 28.89 -33.50 25.14
CA ALA A 593 28.82 -34.94 25.00
C ALA A 593 29.04 -35.65 26.35
N PRO A 594 28.25 -36.68 26.71
CA PRO A 594 28.44 -37.38 27.97
C PRO A 594 29.73 -38.21 27.88
N THR A 595 30.73 -37.85 28.70
CA THR A 595 31.84 -38.75 28.99
C THR A 595 31.31 -39.84 29.91
N TRP A 596 31.12 -41.03 29.35
CA TRP A 596 30.87 -42.24 30.13
C TRP A 596 32.13 -42.54 30.95
N GLY A 597 32.04 -42.26 32.26
CA GLY A 597 33.08 -42.53 33.23
C GLY A 597 32.46 -42.81 34.59
N ASP A 598 32.14 -44.09 34.78
CA ASP A 598 32.07 -44.87 36.02
C ASP A 598 32.01 -44.09 37.34
N LEU A 599 30.93 -44.25 38.12
CA LEU A 599 31.02 -44.50 39.57
C LEU A 599 29.69 -45.06 40.09
N THR A 600 29.73 -46.34 40.41
CA THR A 600 28.77 -47.10 41.22
C THR A 600 28.51 -46.43 42.58
N ALA A 601 27.33 -45.85 42.79
CA ALA A 601 26.70 -45.66 44.10
C ALA A 601 25.19 -45.35 43.94
N PRO A 602 24.30 -45.91 44.79
CA PRO A 602 22.87 -45.60 44.73
C PRO A 602 22.59 -44.22 45.34
N VAL A 603 21.98 -43.33 44.56
CA VAL A 603 21.47 -42.03 45.03
C VAL A 603 20.06 -42.26 45.60
N PRO A 604 19.76 -41.80 46.83
CA PRO A 604 18.45 -41.98 47.44
C PRO A 604 17.41 -41.03 46.82
N VAL A 605 16.19 -41.53 46.64
CA VAL A 605 15.00 -40.74 46.31
C VAL A 605 14.60 -39.96 47.56
N PRO A 606 14.55 -38.60 47.55
CA PRO A 606 13.89 -37.85 48.61
C PRO A 606 12.38 -37.82 48.33
N ASP A 607 11.60 -38.05 49.38
CA ASP A 607 10.13 -38.00 49.40
C ASP A 607 9.57 -36.63 49.02
N ASP A 608 8.37 -36.64 48.44
CA ASP A 608 7.55 -35.46 48.14
C ASP A 608 7.23 -34.67 49.42
N ASP A 609 7.86 -33.51 49.61
CA ASP A 609 7.41 -32.53 50.60
C ASP A 609 6.39 -31.57 49.98
N GLU A 610 5.20 -31.65 50.54
CA GLU A 610 3.97 -30.90 50.29
C GLU A 610 4.19 -29.37 50.38
N PHE A 611 3.98 -28.66 49.26
CA PHE A 611 4.01 -27.19 49.22
C PHE A 611 2.86 -26.61 50.07
N THR A 612 3.19 -25.91 51.15
CA THR A 612 2.21 -25.21 52.01
C THR A 612 2.15 -23.71 51.67
N GLU A 613 0.95 -23.24 51.30
CA GLU A 613 0.69 -21.84 50.94
C GLU A 613 0.60 -20.95 52.21
N PRO A 614 1.20 -19.73 52.25
CA PRO A 614 1.15 -18.88 53.44
C PRO A 614 -0.14 -18.04 53.52
N GLU A 615 -0.81 -18.06 54.68
CA GLU A 615 -2.03 -17.29 54.96
C GLU A 615 -1.81 -15.75 54.99
N PRO A 616 -2.76 -14.95 54.44
CA PRO A 616 -2.78 -13.50 54.61
C PRO A 616 -3.46 -13.07 55.92
N ALA A 617 -2.85 -12.12 56.63
CA ALA A 617 -3.34 -11.58 57.89
C ALA A 617 -4.36 -10.42 57.72
N GLY A 618 -5.60 -10.64 58.17
CA GLY A 618 -6.49 -9.61 58.76
C GLY A 618 -7.30 -8.67 57.83
N PRO A 619 -8.34 -7.99 58.36
CA PRO A 619 -9.73 -8.29 57.97
C PRO A 619 -10.51 -7.14 57.31
N GLY A 620 -11.48 -7.48 56.46
CA GLY A 620 -12.51 -6.59 55.91
C GLY A 620 -13.54 -7.36 55.05
N PRO A 621 -14.80 -6.90 54.93
CA PRO A 621 -15.93 -7.65 55.48
C PRO A 621 -16.93 -8.23 54.46
N ALA A 622 -17.82 -9.08 55.01
CA ALA A 622 -19.16 -9.45 54.53
C ALA A 622 -19.31 -10.72 53.66
N THR A 623 -19.19 -11.85 54.37
CA THR A 623 -20.16 -12.95 54.50
C THR A 623 -21.31 -13.09 53.49
N THR A 624 -21.41 -14.27 52.87
CA THR A 624 -22.65 -15.07 52.84
C THR A 624 -22.31 -16.53 53.14
N ALA A 625 -23.00 -17.11 54.12
CA ALA A 625 -22.87 -18.51 54.54
C ALA A 625 -23.68 -19.44 53.61
N PRO A 626 -23.34 -20.74 53.52
CA PRO A 626 -24.04 -21.72 52.69
C PRO A 626 -25.16 -22.46 53.45
N GLU A 627 -26.18 -22.92 52.72
CA GLU A 627 -27.14 -23.95 53.16
C GLU A 627 -26.90 -25.28 52.40
N PRO A 628 -27.32 -26.43 52.97
CA PRO A 628 -26.59 -27.69 52.85
C PRO A 628 -27.03 -28.63 51.72
N GLU A 629 -26.11 -29.55 51.44
CA GLU A 629 -26.10 -30.65 50.48
C GLU A 629 -27.41 -31.44 50.33
N ARG A 630 -27.71 -31.79 49.07
CA ARG A 630 -28.45 -33.00 48.72
C ARG A 630 -27.70 -33.76 47.63
N THR A 631 -27.24 -34.94 48.02
CA THR A 631 -26.73 -36.05 47.20
C THR A 631 -27.82 -36.67 46.33
N GLU A 632 -27.58 -36.78 45.02
CA GLU A 632 -28.19 -37.80 44.16
C GLU A 632 -27.10 -38.41 43.23
N PRO A 633 -27.12 -39.73 42.98
CA PRO A 633 -26.02 -40.45 42.33
C PRO A 633 -26.11 -40.48 40.79
N GLU A 634 -24.94 -40.57 40.15
CA GLU A 634 -24.71 -40.71 38.71
C GLU A 634 -25.32 -41.99 38.11
N PRO A 635 -25.78 -41.97 36.83
CA PRO A 635 -25.94 -43.17 36.04
C PRO A 635 -24.71 -43.47 35.17
N ASP A 636 -24.22 -44.68 35.38
CA ASP A 636 -23.26 -45.49 34.62
C ASP A 636 -23.48 -45.42 33.08
N PHE A 637 -22.44 -45.06 32.33
CA PHE A 637 -22.44 -45.13 30.86
C PHE A 637 -21.19 -45.86 30.37
N THR A 638 -21.36 -47.16 30.10
CA THR A 638 -20.39 -48.03 29.42
C THR A 638 -20.32 -47.74 27.93
N GLU A 639 -19.10 -47.52 27.42
CA GLU A 639 -18.76 -47.50 25.99
C GLU A 639 -18.99 -48.85 25.31
N PRO A 640 -19.50 -48.91 24.06
CA PRO A 640 -19.40 -50.11 23.23
C PRO A 640 -18.17 -50.05 22.32
N GLU A 641 -17.29 -51.03 22.49
CA GLU A 641 -16.14 -51.33 21.61
C GLU A 641 -16.53 -52.21 20.38
N PRO A 642 -15.64 -52.39 19.38
CA PRO A 642 -15.97 -52.31 17.95
C PRO A 642 -16.37 -53.64 17.30
N VAL A 643 -17.18 -53.56 16.24
CA VAL A 643 -17.50 -54.71 15.38
C VAL A 643 -16.42 -54.89 14.30
N GLY A 644 -15.72 -56.02 14.37
CA GLY A 644 -14.73 -56.47 13.39
C GLY A 644 -15.31 -56.96 12.03
N PRO A 645 -14.43 -57.38 11.10
CA PRO A 645 -14.68 -57.26 9.67
C PRO A 645 -15.11 -58.56 8.94
N GLY A 646 -15.71 -58.39 7.75
CA GLY A 646 -15.72 -59.34 6.62
C GLY A 646 -17.12 -59.70 6.07
N PRO A 647 -17.26 -60.24 4.83
CA PRO A 647 -16.22 -60.68 3.91
C PRO A 647 -16.35 -60.17 2.45
N THR A 648 -15.51 -60.76 1.61
CA THR A 648 -15.00 -60.48 0.26
C THR A 648 -15.94 -60.71 -0.94
N SER A 649 -15.54 -60.11 -2.08
CA SER A 649 -15.79 -60.48 -3.51
C SER A 649 -17.09 -59.96 -4.15
N THR A 650 -17.06 -59.32 -5.32
CA THR A 650 -16.94 -59.94 -6.67
C THR A 650 -16.82 -58.81 -7.72
N ARG A 651 -15.91 -58.85 -8.69
CA ARG A 651 -15.93 -59.53 -10.01
C ARG A 651 -16.60 -58.70 -11.12
N ALA A 652 -15.85 -58.54 -12.21
CA ALA A 652 -16.24 -57.98 -13.49
C ALA A 652 -17.17 -58.90 -14.31
N THR A 653 -18.02 -58.30 -15.16
CA THR A 653 -18.58 -58.72 -16.48
C THR A 653 -19.55 -57.59 -16.88
N ASP A 654 -19.37 -56.81 -17.96
CA ASP A 654 -19.48 -57.13 -19.40
C ASP A 654 -20.91 -57.48 -19.88
N THR A 655 -21.19 -57.13 -21.15
CA THR A 655 -22.46 -57.11 -21.93
C THR A 655 -23.18 -55.74 -21.92
N GLY A 656 -23.58 -55.11 -23.03
CA GLY A 656 -23.58 -55.47 -24.45
C GLY A 656 -24.87 -54.99 -25.14
N SER A 657 -24.72 -54.16 -26.18
CA SER A 657 -25.63 -53.87 -27.33
C SER A 657 -27.06 -53.31 -27.03
N THR A 658 -27.75 -52.51 -27.87
CA THR A 658 -27.80 -52.36 -29.34
C THR A 658 -28.67 -51.13 -29.72
N ASP A 659 -28.29 -50.45 -30.81
CA ASP A 659 -29.03 -49.70 -31.87
C ASP A 659 -30.50 -49.24 -31.70
N ALA A 660 -30.82 -47.98 -32.09
CA ALA A 660 -31.34 -47.63 -33.43
C ALA A 660 -31.85 -46.16 -33.56
N ASP A 661 -31.82 -45.67 -34.81
CA ASP A 661 -32.54 -44.54 -35.45
C ASP A 661 -31.91 -43.12 -35.54
N ASP A 662 -31.22 -42.90 -36.67
CA ASP A 662 -31.19 -41.71 -37.55
C ASP A 662 -32.53 -41.67 -38.37
N PRO A 663 -33.00 -40.62 -39.13
CA PRO A 663 -32.28 -39.45 -39.67
C PRO A 663 -33.02 -38.09 -39.79
N ASP A 664 -32.28 -36.98 -40.04
CA ASP A 664 -32.65 -36.00 -41.10
C ASP A 664 -31.54 -34.97 -41.47
N ARG A 665 -31.33 -34.82 -42.79
CA ARG A 665 -30.83 -33.66 -43.61
C ARG A 665 -29.39 -33.14 -43.47
N ALA A 666 -28.48 -33.39 -44.45
CA ALA A 666 -28.34 -32.77 -45.78
C ALA A 666 -27.98 -31.26 -45.75
N ALA A 667 -26.69 -30.88 -45.83
CA ALA A 667 -25.87 -30.58 -47.02
C ALA A 667 -26.20 -29.24 -47.73
N VAL A 668 -25.19 -28.37 -47.94
CA VAL A 668 -24.97 -27.44 -49.09
C VAL A 668 -23.66 -26.61 -48.87
N PRO A 669 -22.96 -26.14 -49.94
CA PRO A 669 -21.49 -26.12 -50.04
C PRO A 669 -20.85 -24.73 -50.25
N ALA A 670 -19.53 -24.75 -50.45
CA ALA A 670 -18.66 -23.63 -50.81
C ALA A 670 -18.91 -23.04 -52.21
N GLY A 671 -18.61 -21.74 -52.38
CA GLY A 671 -18.22 -21.15 -53.67
C GLY A 671 -18.55 -19.67 -53.89
N GLN A 672 -17.51 -18.91 -54.28
CA GLN A 672 -17.48 -17.73 -55.17
C GLN A 672 -17.51 -16.29 -54.62
N GLU A 673 -16.34 -15.65 -54.72
CA GLU A 673 -16.10 -14.23 -54.99
C GLU A 673 -16.72 -13.76 -56.33
N PRO A 674 -16.92 -12.45 -56.46
CA PRO A 674 -16.30 -11.72 -57.58
C PRO A 674 -15.75 -10.32 -57.22
N ASP A 675 -14.58 -10.00 -57.78
CA ASP A 675 -14.03 -8.66 -58.12
C ASP A 675 -14.74 -8.13 -59.41
N PRO A 676 -14.57 -6.91 -60.01
CA PRO A 676 -13.76 -5.73 -59.63
C PRO A 676 -14.40 -4.32 -59.83
N SER A 677 -13.62 -3.32 -59.38
CA SER A 677 -13.41 -1.97 -59.97
C SER A 677 -14.39 -0.83 -59.63
N GLY A 678 -13.81 0.31 -59.19
CA GLY A 678 -14.51 1.60 -59.15
C GLY A 678 -13.79 2.72 -58.38
N ARG A 679 -12.85 3.41 -59.05
CA ARG A 679 -12.31 4.73 -58.62
C ARG A 679 -13.44 5.75 -58.42
N ARG A 680 -13.35 6.63 -57.42
CA ARG A 680 -13.37 8.11 -57.58
C ARG A 680 -13.12 8.87 -56.28
N ALA A 681 -12.56 10.05 -56.48
CA ALA A 681 -12.09 11.04 -55.51
C ALA A 681 -13.19 11.79 -54.75
N GLY A 682 -12.79 12.39 -53.65
CA GLY A 682 -13.53 13.38 -52.84
C GLY A 682 -12.66 13.81 -51.67
#